data_AF-A0A1E3IVZ1-F1
#
_entry.id   AF-A0A1E3IVZ1-F1
#
_cell.length_a   1.000
_cell.length_b   1.000
_cell.length_c   1.000
_cell.angle_alpha   90.00
_cell.angle_beta   90.00
_cell.angle_gamma   90.00
#
_symmetry.space_group_name_H-M   'P 1'
#
loop_
_entity.id
_entity.type
_entity.pdbx_description
1 polymer ?
#
loop_
_entity_poly.entity_id
_entity_poly.type
_entity_poly.pdbx_seq_one_letter_code
_entity_poly.pdbx_strand_id
1 'polypeptide(L)'
;MFAIPLLSLLPLLLIPLSATANPRPLNHPHNIDHPHRRALKRSITSDASSVNGESFDFVIAGGGVAGLTLAARLSEWSNVTVLCIEAGGDGTDVEDKIDIPGYSYLNSLTGSAYDWSYNTVAQTDNNDRIMYWPRGKGLGGSGAINGMFWGKAAMEEYDAWATLNPSGNETWNWEEMDKYMKKSENYTAPSSDVKSKFGLVVNASAHGDSGPIQAGYTEYIFDEVAKWIPAWETLGLSALDLAGGSTHGAQLSTSTINTSNQTRSDAKAGYIDPLPPRDNLVILTKQQVTSVVFNGSTDASGNIIASGVTFQSAKGETSYSVQANKEVLVAGGTVGSPQILQLSGVGPKTLLSNLDIDVNLDLPVGYNLQDHISYSMYWSTPQGTLTWNNLSTSDTLQASELAEYKSSQTGMWTYVNEAVGYPSMADIMDSDSAASTYADDVSDKISDTVSDVTSWLDLPDNVATGLTAQYKIQQEWLTGDIGQLEIILTMLGNGGNEMGIQVALQHPFSRGTILINSTDPFTQPHINPDYFGVGFDIDIIGYGSEFARRLAAASPLSDVMIKETAPGSTVTGDTLANYTKNNAGTEYHPVGTCSMLPKDSGGVVDTTLTVYGSANLRVIDTSIVPLELSTHTMATTYGIAEKAADIIKKKHWVVTAADETTSAAAVASTATAGKATDTAVTGSTNQDSADSSSSTLSTGAKIGIGIGAGVGAAAVLAGLLVFCLAKKRKNKKVDEKGWYGDRAGGWNEQGGAETPYKAAGPAYPMAAFNSHDPYDSPTPGFVGHSRNDSFNTIATADLASRTPMRNSSSFSYGGAGLGPDNGAGPYRDHDVMSDDGGHGHQGQGHVYQPPGAGGHTAVAPGQQQWGSQVYHPVNIR
;
A
#
# COMPACT_ATOMS: atom_id res chain seq x y z
N MET A 1 -65.60 -3.82 49.52
CA MET A 1 -66.37 -3.20 48.42
C MET A 1 -65.58 -3.51 47.15
N PHE A 2 -66.04 -4.36 46.23
CA PHE A 2 -67.26 -4.27 45.40
C PHE A 2 -67.22 -3.05 44.45
N ALA A 3 -67.48 -3.17 43.13
CA ALA A 3 -67.62 -4.36 42.28
C ALA A 3 -67.50 -3.97 40.78
N ILE A 4 -67.36 -4.96 39.89
CA ILE A 4 -67.54 -4.85 38.43
C ILE A 4 -68.98 -5.27 38.07
N PRO A 5 -69.64 -4.65 37.08
CA PRO A 5 -70.20 -5.43 35.96
C PRO A 5 -70.02 -4.78 34.55
N LEU A 6 -70.31 -5.57 33.52
CA LEU A 6 -70.11 -5.30 32.08
C LEU A 6 -71.44 -5.06 31.32
N LEU A 7 -71.34 -4.89 29.98
CA LEU A 7 -72.33 -5.26 28.93
C LEU A 7 -73.50 -4.28 28.70
N SER A 8 -74.06 -4.11 27.48
CA SER A 8 -73.90 -4.83 26.19
C SER A 8 -74.39 -4.02 24.96
N LEU A 9 -74.26 -4.63 23.76
CA LEU A 9 -75.04 -4.50 22.49
C LEU A 9 -74.41 -3.79 21.27
N LEU A 10 -73.91 -4.63 20.36
CA LEU A 10 -73.97 -4.49 18.88
C LEU A 10 -75.30 -5.15 18.39
N PRO A 11 -75.82 -5.01 17.13
CA PRO A 11 -75.09 -5.44 15.91
C PRO A 11 -75.50 -4.88 14.50
N LEU A 12 -74.69 -5.23 13.46
CA LEU A 12 -75.02 -5.26 11.99
C LEU A 12 -75.29 -3.89 11.28
N LEU A 13 -75.07 -3.66 9.97
CA LEU A 13 -74.57 -4.47 8.84
C LEU A 13 -74.03 -3.56 7.69
N LEU A 14 -72.89 -3.86 7.05
CA LEU A 14 -72.63 -3.87 5.57
C LEU A 14 -71.13 -3.81 5.17
N ILE A 15 -70.80 -4.58 4.12
CA ILE A 15 -69.49 -4.99 3.52
C ILE A 15 -69.85 -5.46 2.06
N PRO A 16 -68.98 -5.59 1.00
CA PRO A 16 -67.51 -5.42 0.84
C PRO A 16 -67.04 -4.53 -0.35
N LEU A 17 -65.72 -4.34 -0.50
CA LEU A 17 -64.83 -4.68 -1.66
C LEU A 17 -63.53 -3.84 -1.54
N SER A 18 -62.37 -4.35 -1.12
CA SER A 18 -61.44 -5.32 -1.76
C SER A 18 -60.40 -4.69 -2.71
N ALA A 19 -59.18 -4.50 -2.20
CA ALA A 19 -57.95 -4.41 -2.97
C ALA A 19 -56.85 -5.18 -2.20
N THR A 20 -56.02 -5.95 -2.90
CA THR A 20 -55.17 -6.99 -2.28
C THR A 20 -53.76 -6.49 -1.97
N ALA A 21 -53.48 -6.21 -0.70
CA ALA A 21 -52.10 -6.22 -0.21
C ALA A 21 -51.65 -7.69 -0.08
N ASN A 22 -50.79 -8.16 -0.99
CA ASN A 22 -50.10 -9.44 -0.83
C ASN A 22 -49.02 -9.28 0.27
N PRO A 23 -49.12 -9.96 1.42
CA PRO A 23 -48.00 -10.04 2.34
C PRO A 23 -46.94 -10.91 1.67
N ARG A 24 -45.71 -10.39 1.50
CA ARG A 24 -44.59 -11.27 1.17
C ARG A 24 -44.45 -12.30 2.30
N PRO A 25 -44.19 -13.60 2.01
CA PRO A 25 -44.13 -14.62 3.04
C PRO A 25 -43.03 -14.26 4.05
N LEU A 26 -43.32 -14.42 5.35
CA LEU A 26 -42.43 -14.02 6.45
C LEU A 26 -41.05 -14.67 6.39
N ASN A 27 -40.93 -15.81 5.70
CA ASN A 27 -39.70 -16.59 5.51
C ASN A 27 -38.85 -16.13 4.30
N HIS A 28 -39.12 -14.96 3.70
CA HIS A 28 -38.33 -14.43 2.59
C HIS A 28 -37.02 -13.78 3.12
N PRO A 29 -35.83 -14.12 2.60
CA PRO A 29 -34.53 -13.63 3.11
C PRO A 29 -34.25 -12.13 2.90
N HIS A 30 -35.24 -11.39 2.40
CA HIS A 30 -35.19 -9.93 2.21
C HIS A 30 -36.35 -9.21 2.94
N ASN A 31 -36.91 -9.84 3.98
CA ASN A 31 -37.89 -9.22 4.86
C ASN A 31 -37.19 -8.41 5.96
N ILE A 32 -37.48 -7.11 6.08
CA ILE A 32 -36.83 -6.24 7.07
C ILE A 32 -37.22 -6.61 8.52
N ASP A 33 -38.42 -7.16 8.70
CA ASP A 33 -39.00 -7.54 10.00
C ASP A 33 -38.65 -8.98 10.42
N HIS A 34 -37.64 -9.61 9.81
CA HIS A 34 -37.32 -11.02 10.06
C HIS A 34 -36.80 -11.25 11.50
N PRO A 35 -37.44 -12.11 12.33
CA PRO A 35 -37.16 -12.21 13.76
C PRO A 35 -35.81 -12.81 14.15
N HIS A 36 -34.99 -13.23 13.17
CA HIS A 36 -33.59 -13.60 13.35
C HIS A 36 -32.62 -12.42 13.23
N ARG A 37 -33.06 -11.21 12.84
CA ARG A 37 -32.31 -9.95 13.10
C ARG A 37 -32.37 -9.58 14.58
N ARG A 38 -31.99 -10.52 15.46
CA ARG A 38 -31.78 -10.26 16.87
C ARG A 38 -30.57 -9.38 17.02
N ALA A 39 -30.71 -8.33 17.82
CA ALA A 39 -29.57 -7.57 18.28
C ALA A 39 -28.68 -8.47 19.16
N LEU A 40 -27.59 -8.97 18.60
CA LEU A 40 -26.37 -9.20 19.37
C LEU A 40 -25.99 -7.87 20.07
N LYS A 41 -25.15 -7.93 21.10
CA LYS A 41 -24.57 -6.74 21.72
C LYS A 41 -23.14 -6.60 21.20
N ARG A 42 -22.82 -5.46 20.58
CA ARG A 42 -21.97 -5.47 19.38
C ARG A 42 -20.63 -4.79 19.64
N SER A 43 -19.57 -5.55 19.40
CA SER A 43 -18.17 -5.23 19.71
C SER A 43 -17.26 -6.18 18.95
N ILE A 44 -15.95 -5.98 19.09
CA ILE A 44 -14.97 -7.05 18.92
C ILE A 44 -15.29 -8.18 19.91
N THR A 45 -15.14 -9.43 19.49
CA THR A 45 -15.36 -10.65 20.29
C THR A 45 -14.41 -11.75 19.85
N SER A 46 -14.06 -12.69 20.74
CA SER A 46 -13.37 -13.95 20.37
C SER A 46 -14.25 -15.19 20.58
N ASP A 47 -15.56 -15.01 20.83
CA ASP A 47 -16.51 -16.11 21.00
C ASP A 47 -17.10 -16.53 19.64
N ALA A 48 -16.47 -17.53 19.02
CA ALA A 48 -16.93 -18.15 17.80
C ALA A 48 -18.36 -18.71 17.88
N SER A 49 -18.82 -19.13 19.06
CA SER A 49 -20.18 -19.65 19.22
C SER A 49 -21.27 -18.60 19.05
N SER A 50 -20.92 -17.30 19.16
CA SER A 50 -21.83 -16.18 18.98
C SER A 50 -22.23 -15.88 17.53
N VAL A 51 -21.54 -16.48 16.53
CA VAL A 51 -21.87 -16.35 15.09
C VAL A 51 -22.01 -17.69 14.35
N ASN A 52 -21.76 -18.82 15.02
CA ASN A 52 -21.79 -20.14 14.39
C ASN A 52 -23.21 -20.54 13.94
N GLY A 53 -23.39 -20.78 12.64
CA GLY A 53 -24.66 -21.09 12.00
C GLY A 53 -25.54 -19.87 11.70
N GLU A 54 -25.14 -18.68 12.14
CA GLU A 54 -25.84 -17.42 11.85
C GLU A 54 -25.62 -16.98 10.39
N SER A 55 -26.27 -15.86 10.00
CA SER A 55 -26.15 -15.30 8.66
C SER A 55 -25.92 -13.79 8.69
N PHE A 56 -25.00 -13.30 7.85
CA PHE A 56 -24.70 -11.89 7.67
C PHE A 56 -24.95 -11.50 6.21
N ASP A 57 -25.27 -10.24 5.91
CA ASP A 57 -25.31 -9.77 4.52
C ASP A 57 -23.91 -9.88 3.87
N PHE A 58 -22.86 -9.45 4.58
CA PHE A 58 -21.47 -9.56 4.13
C PHE A 58 -20.59 -10.30 5.15
N VAL A 59 -19.74 -11.20 4.67
CA VAL A 59 -18.73 -11.89 5.50
C VAL A 59 -17.34 -11.60 4.93
N ILE A 60 -16.47 -11.02 5.75
CA ILE A 60 -15.10 -10.61 5.42
C ILE A 60 -14.12 -11.57 6.08
N ALA A 61 -13.23 -12.18 5.28
CA ALA A 61 -12.17 -13.06 5.74
C ALA A 61 -10.83 -12.31 5.79
N GLY A 62 -10.39 -11.94 7.00
CA GLY A 62 -9.21 -11.10 7.27
C GLY A 62 -9.59 -9.76 7.91
N GLY A 63 -8.97 -9.46 9.05
CA GLY A 63 -9.06 -8.18 9.76
C GLY A 63 -7.89 -7.23 9.47
N GLY A 64 -7.28 -7.36 8.29
CA GLY A 64 -6.20 -6.50 7.82
C GLY A 64 -6.67 -5.14 7.30
N VAL A 65 -5.72 -4.41 6.69
CA VAL A 65 -5.88 -3.07 6.11
C VAL A 65 -7.18 -2.91 5.30
N ALA A 66 -7.36 -3.75 4.28
CA ALA A 66 -8.55 -3.73 3.44
C ALA A 66 -9.80 -4.28 4.15
N GLY A 67 -9.64 -5.34 4.95
CA GLY A 67 -10.74 -6.01 5.66
C GLY A 67 -11.48 -5.09 6.66
N LEU A 68 -10.74 -4.30 7.45
CA LEU A 68 -11.36 -3.34 8.38
C LEU A 68 -11.91 -2.10 7.69
N THR A 69 -11.27 -1.66 6.61
CA THR A 69 -11.80 -0.60 5.72
C THR A 69 -13.17 -1.02 5.17
N LEU A 70 -13.29 -2.23 4.61
CA LEU A 70 -14.56 -2.80 4.18
C LEU A 70 -15.57 -2.95 5.33
N ALA A 71 -15.12 -3.47 6.48
CA ALA A 71 -15.99 -3.66 7.64
C ALA A 71 -16.63 -2.35 8.11
N ALA A 72 -15.86 -1.26 8.13
CA ALA A 72 -16.34 0.09 8.40
C ALA A 72 -17.21 0.64 7.27
N ARG A 73 -16.77 0.62 6.00
CA ARG A 73 -17.54 1.22 4.90
C ARG A 73 -18.84 0.50 4.58
N LEU A 74 -18.92 -0.82 4.77
CA LEU A 74 -20.17 -1.57 4.61
C LEU A 74 -21.09 -1.46 5.83
N SER A 75 -20.54 -1.29 7.05
CA SER A 75 -21.35 -1.01 8.25
C SER A 75 -21.80 0.46 8.40
N GLU A 76 -21.56 1.32 7.40
CA GLU A 76 -22.29 2.59 7.28
C GLU A 76 -23.78 2.35 6.95
N TRP A 77 -24.10 1.19 6.36
CA TRP A 77 -25.45 0.81 5.95
C TRP A 77 -26.23 0.11 7.06
N SER A 78 -27.01 0.87 7.83
CA SER A 78 -27.79 0.36 8.98
C SER A 78 -28.82 -0.73 8.65
N ASN A 79 -29.09 -1.00 7.36
CA ASN A 79 -30.04 -2.02 6.89
C ASN A 79 -29.38 -3.35 6.45
N VAL A 80 -28.04 -3.46 6.44
CA VAL A 80 -27.32 -4.73 6.22
C VAL A 80 -26.66 -5.22 7.51
N THR A 81 -26.10 -6.43 7.54
CA THR A 81 -25.20 -6.91 8.60
C THR A 81 -23.85 -7.36 8.06
N VAL A 82 -22.78 -7.07 8.80
CA VAL A 82 -21.38 -7.33 8.41
C VAL A 82 -20.68 -8.12 9.51
N LEU A 83 -19.99 -9.19 9.14
CA LEU A 83 -19.05 -9.92 9.98
C LEU A 83 -17.65 -9.81 9.37
N CYS A 84 -16.66 -9.44 10.17
CA CYS A 84 -15.24 -9.58 9.86
C CYS A 84 -14.63 -10.65 10.76
N ILE A 85 -13.83 -11.57 10.20
CA ILE A 85 -13.20 -12.68 10.91
C ILE A 85 -11.68 -12.56 10.78
N GLU A 86 -10.97 -12.54 11.91
CA GLU A 86 -9.52 -12.34 12.01
C GLU A 86 -8.84 -13.45 12.83
N ALA A 87 -7.72 -13.97 12.32
CA ALA A 87 -6.97 -15.08 12.91
C ALA A 87 -6.18 -14.69 14.16
N GLY A 88 -5.75 -13.43 14.27
CA GLY A 88 -5.00 -12.89 15.39
C GLY A 88 -5.84 -12.24 16.49
N GLY A 89 -5.17 -11.50 17.37
CA GLY A 89 -5.80 -10.72 18.44
C GLY A 89 -6.30 -9.35 18.01
N ASP A 90 -6.79 -8.57 18.98
CA ASP A 90 -7.25 -7.19 18.78
C ASP A 90 -6.18 -6.13 19.05
N GLY A 91 -4.98 -6.53 19.48
CA GLY A 91 -3.86 -5.65 19.77
C GLY A 91 -3.83 -5.11 21.21
N THR A 92 -4.89 -5.25 22.00
CA THR A 92 -5.02 -4.60 23.32
C THR A 92 -3.99 -5.08 24.35
N ASP A 93 -3.49 -6.30 24.22
CA ASP A 93 -2.42 -6.85 25.09
C ASP A 93 -1.00 -6.46 24.65
N VAL A 94 -0.87 -5.74 23.53
CA VAL A 94 0.40 -5.30 22.92
C VAL A 94 0.36 -3.86 22.41
N GLU A 95 -0.57 -3.04 22.88
CA GLU A 95 -0.85 -1.65 22.42
C GLU A 95 0.42 -0.80 22.26
N ASP A 96 1.29 -0.77 23.28
CA ASP A 96 2.62 -0.11 23.27
C ASP A 96 3.52 -0.51 22.07
N LYS A 97 3.38 -1.74 21.52
CA LYS A 97 4.17 -2.25 20.38
C LYS A 97 3.57 -1.91 19.01
N ILE A 98 2.30 -1.53 18.97
CA ILE A 98 1.60 -1.07 17.77
C ILE A 98 1.77 0.45 17.67
N ASP A 99 1.41 1.15 18.75
CA ASP A 99 1.23 2.59 18.76
C ASP A 99 2.55 3.38 18.70
N ILE A 100 3.59 2.95 19.42
CA ILE A 100 4.86 3.69 19.53
C ILE A 100 5.67 3.54 18.22
N PRO A 101 5.88 4.60 17.41
CA PRO A 101 6.42 4.44 16.06
C PRO A 101 7.80 3.78 16.04
N GLY A 102 8.73 4.26 16.86
CA GLY A 102 10.10 3.73 16.94
C GLY A 102 10.19 2.32 17.55
N TYR A 103 9.14 1.81 18.21
CA TYR A 103 9.10 0.40 18.63
C TYR A 103 9.05 -0.54 17.44
N SER A 104 8.65 -0.07 16.25
CA SER A 104 8.77 -0.82 15.00
C SER A 104 10.19 -1.37 14.81
N TYR A 105 11.24 -0.62 15.14
CA TYR A 105 12.63 -1.01 14.88
C TYR A 105 13.28 -1.88 15.96
N LEU A 106 12.74 -1.93 17.19
CA LEU A 106 13.42 -2.55 18.34
C LEU A 106 12.52 -3.41 19.24
N ASN A 107 11.20 -3.22 19.19
CA ASN A 107 10.23 -3.83 20.11
C ASN A 107 8.98 -4.34 19.37
N SER A 108 9.07 -4.61 18.07
CA SER A 108 7.91 -4.87 17.20
C SER A 108 7.12 -6.14 17.54
N LEU A 109 6.07 -6.37 16.75
CA LEU A 109 5.29 -7.61 16.77
C LEU A 109 5.88 -8.73 15.90
N THR A 110 6.96 -8.46 15.16
CA THR A 110 7.67 -9.47 14.35
C THR A 110 8.11 -10.66 15.22
N GLY A 111 7.91 -11.88 14.72
CA GLY A 111 8.25 -13.12 15.45
C GLY A 111 7.42 -13.37 16.72
N SER A 112 6.36 -12.59 16.96
CA SER A 112 5.42 -12.79 18.07
C SER A 112 4.16 -13.54 17.63
N ALA A 113 3.22 -13.77 18.55
CA ALA A 113 1.90 -14.32 18.21
C ALA A 113 1.06 -13.43 17.27
N TYR A 114 1.45 -12.16 17.09
CA TYR A 114 0.87 -11.21 16.14
C TYR A 114 1.57 -11.20 14.77
N ASP A 115 2.41 -12.18 14.48
CA ASP A 115 3.06 -12.39 13.19
C ASP A 115 2.78 -13.80 12.68
N TRP A 116 2.35 -13.93 11.42
CA TRP A 116 2.21 -15.22 10.76
C TRP A 116 3.52 -16.00 10.64
N SER A 117 4.67 -15.29 10.68
CA SER A 117 6.00 -15.88 10.69
C SER A 117 6.23 -16.86 9.53
N TYR A 118 5.81 -16.47 8.32
CA TYR A 118 6.07 -17.25 7.12
C TYR A 118 7.57 -17.27 6.80
N ASN A 119 7.98 -18.25 5.99
CA ASN A 119 9.27 -18.25 5.34
C ASN A 119 9.06 -18.51 3.84
N THR A 120 9.94 -17.99 2.99
CA THR A 120 10.05 -18.46 1.61
C THR A 120 10.60 -19.87 1.57
N VAL A 121 10.50 -20.55 0.44
CA VAL A 121 11.38 -21.69 0.13
C VAL A 121 12.78 -21.19 -0.22
N ALA A 122 13.74 -22.10 -0.39
CA ALA A 122 15.09 -21.79 -0.86
C ALA A 122 15.02 -21.02 -2.18
N GLN A 123 15.55 -19.79 -2.19
CA GLN A 123 15.53 -18.91 -3.35
C GLN A 123 16.77 -19.18 -4.20
N THR A 124 16.68 -20.09 -5.18
CA THR A 124 17.82 -20.63 -5.93
C THR A 124 18.76 -19.55 -6.48
N ASP A 125 18.21 -18.58 -7.23
CA ASP A 125 18.99 -17.50 -7.85
C ASP A 125 19.40 -16.41 -6.85
N ASN A 126 18.99 -16.54 -5.60
CA ASN A 126 19.33 -15.70 -4.46
C ASN A 126 20.15 -16.48 -3.41
N ASN A 127 21.00 -17.39 -3.92
CA ASN A 127 21.92 -18.28 -3.20
C ASN A 127 21.23 -19.27 -2.24
N ASP A 128 20.15 -19.91 -2.71
CA ASP A 128 19.30 -20.87 -1.99
C ASP A 128 18.77 -20.38 -0.62
N ARG A 129 18.81 -19.06 -0.38
CA ARG A 129 18.44 -18.49 0.93
C ARG A 129 16.94 -18.69 1.21
N ILE A 130 16.64 -19.18 2.40
CA ILE A 130 15.29 -19.19 2.97
C ILE A 130 15.10 -17.87 3.71
N MET A 131 14.17 -17.04 3.25
CA MET A 131 13.93 -15.72 3.82
C MET A 131 12.74 -15.74 4.78
N TYR A 132 12.91 -15.06 5.91
CA TYR A 132 11.82 -14.82 6.85
C TYR A 132 10.87 -13.76 6.29
N TRP A 133 9.57 -14.03 6.32
CA TRP A 133 8.55 -13.30 5.57
C TRP A 133 7.38 -12.88 6.49
N PRO A 134 7.63 -11.94 7.43
CA PRO A 134 6.67 -11.56 8.46
C PRO A 134 5.43 -10.88 7.87
N ARG A 135 4.25 -11.20 8.40
CA ARG A 135 2.95 -10.62 7.99
C ARG A 135 2.06 -10.47 9.22
N GLY A 136 1.40 -9.32 9.37
CA GLY A 136 0.64 -9.03 10.59
C GLY A 136 -0.57 -9.95 10.78
N LYS A 137 -0.69 -10.51 11.98
CA LYS A 137 -1.73 -11.45 12.41
C LYS A 137 -2.53 -10.86 13.57
N GLY A 138 -3.55 -10.08 13.24
CA GLY A 138 -4.39 -9.34 14.18
C GLY A 138 -5.14 -8.22 13.49
N LEU A 139 -5.98 -7.51 14.24
CA LEU A 139 -6.68 -6.33 13.70
C LEU A 139 -5.67 -5.28 13.23
N GLY A 140 -5.88 -4.75 12.02
CA GLY A 140 -4.93 -3.89 11.30
C GLY A 140 -3.99 -4.66 10.36
N GLY A 141 -3.79 -5.96 10.59
CA GLY A 141 -2.92 -6.83 9.78
C GLY A 141 -1.50 -6.29 9.68
N SER A 142 -0.89 -6.34 8.48
CA SER A 142 0.44 -5.77 8.25
C SER A 142 0.55 -4.28 8.57
N GLY A 143 -0.55 -3.51 8.51
CA GLY A 143 -0.57 -2.09 8.88
C GLY A 143 -0.23 -1.82 10.36
N ALA A 144 -0.46 -2.81 11.24
CA ALA A 144 -0.10 -2.73 12.65
C ALA A 144 1.38 -3.07 12.94
N ILE A 145 2.16 -3.54 11.95
CA ILE A 145 3.55 -4.00 12.13
C ILE A 145 4.58 -3.38 11.17
N ASN A 146 4.15 -2.66 10.14
CA ASN A 146 5.02 -2.13 9.08
C ASN A 146 5.84 -0.90 9.52
N GLY A 147 6.73 -0.44 8.63
CA GLY A 147 7.51 0.79 8.77
C GLY A 147 6.74 2.11 8.56
N MET A 148 5.40 2.11 8.54
CA MET A 148 4.49 3.27 8.46
C MET A 148 4.62 4.23 7.26
N PHE A 149 5.57 4.06 6.34
CA PHE A 149 5.66 4.86 5.10
C PHE A 149 4.31 5.00 4.38
N TRP A 150 4.03 6.21 3.92
CA TRP A 150 2.83 6.58 3.18
C TRP A 150 3.21 7.36 1.91
N GLY A 151 3.08 6.70 0.76
CA GLY A 151 3.35 7.24 -0.57
C GLY A 151 2.32 6.78 -1.60
N LYS A 152 2.50 7.21 -2.85
CA LYS A 152 1.72 6.83 -4.02
C LYS A 152 2.69 6.61 -5.18
N ALA A 153 2.36 5.71 -6.10
CA ALA A 153 3.15 5.46 -7.30
C ALA A 153 3.00 6.59 -8.34
N ALA A 154 3.77 6.53 -9.44
CA ALA A 154 3.55 7.43 -10.57
C ALA A 154 2.21 7.13 -11.26
N MET A 155 1.64 8.14 -11.93
CA MET A 155 0.32 8.01 -12.54
C MET A 155 0.25 6.94 -13.64
N GLU A 156 1.35 6.78 -14.38
CA GLU A 156 1.56 5.79 -15.44
C GLU A 156 1.39 4.35 -14.96
N GLU A 157 1.68 4.09 -13.67
CA GLU A 157 1.67 2.75 -13.09
C GLU A 157 0.26 2.27 -12.74
N TYR A 158 -0.58 3.17 -12.23
CA TYR A 158 -2.01 2.91 -12.06
C TYR A 158 -2.74 2.95 -13.41
N ASP A 159 -2.36 3.84 -14.33
CA ASP A 159 -2.90 3.86 -15.69
C ASP A 159 -2.58 2.54 -16.44
N ALA A 160 -1.43 1.92 -16.20
CA ALA A 160 -1.11 0.58 -16.71
C ALA A 160 -2.10 -0.51 -16.24
N TRP A 161 -2.68 -0.42 -15.04
CA TRP A 161 -3.72 -1.35 -14.61
C TRP A 161 -4.99 -1.26 -15.47
N ALA A 162 -5.31 -0.07 -15.97
CA ALA A 162 -6.39 0.15 -16.92
C ALA A 162 -6.00 -0.33 -18.33
N THR A 163 -4.76 -0.08 -18.77
CA THR A 163 -4.20 -0.60 -20.04
C THR A 163 -4.20 -2.14 -20.10
N LEU A 164 -3.94 -2.81 -18.98
CA LEU A 164 -4.05 -4.27 -18.83
C LEU A 164 -5.50 -4.77 -18.82
N ASN A 165 -6.48 -3.91 -18.53
CA ASN A 165 -7.91 -4.24 -18.43
C ASN A 165 -8.81 -3.39 -19.38
N PRO A 166 -8.52 -3.33 -20.70
CA PRO A 166 -9.12 -2.36 -21.62
C PRO A 166 -10.64 -2.56 -21.89
N SER A 167 -11.19 -3.69 -21.44
CA SER A 167 -12.62 -4.03 -21.54
C SER A 167 -13.29 -4.15 -20.15
N GLY A 168 -12.74 -3.48 -19.13
CA GLY A 168 -13.23 -3.53 -17.76
C GLY A 168 -14.59 -2.83 -17.55
N ASN A 169 -15.36 -3.30 -16.56
CA ASN A 169 -16.62 -2.67 -16.13
C ASN A 169 -16.38 -1.46 -15.20
N GLU A 170 -15.21 -1.40 -14.57
CA GLU A 170 -14.69 -0.24 -13.84
C GLU A 170 -13.25 -0.01 -14.32
N THR A 171 -12.82 1.24 -14.47
CA THR A 171 -11.39 1.57 -14.71
C THR A 171 -10.62 1.62 -13.40
N TRP A 172 -9.30 1.43 -13.42
CA TRP A 172 -8.43 1.43 -12.23
C TRP A 172 -7.20 2.33 -12.39
N ASN A 173 -7.34 3.34 -13.25
CA ASN A 173 -6.35 4.37 -13.57
C ASN A 173 -6.05 5.32 -12.40
N TRP A 174 -5.03 6.18 -12.55
CA TRP A 174 -4.59 7.16 -11.56
C TRP A 174 -5.72 8.04 -11.02
N GLU A 175 -6.59 8.59 -11.90
CA GLU A 175 -7.69 9.48 -11.49
C GLU A 175 -8.61 8.83 -10.45
N GLU A 176 -8.96 7.55 -10.65
CA GLU A 176 -9.76 6.80 -9.69
C GLU A 176 -8.95 6.38 -8.46
N MET A 177 -7.69 5.93 -8.64
CA MET A 177 -6.87 5.46 -7.54
C MET A 177 -6.49 6.57 -6.56
N ASP A 178 -5.98 7.72 -7.04
CA ASP A 178 -5.69 8.89 -6.21
C ASP A 178 -6.93 9.38 -5.45
N LYS A 179 -8.08 9.47 -6.12
CA LYS A 179 -9.38 9.81 -5.51
C LYS A 179 -9.72 8.90 -4.32
N TYR A 180 -9.55 7.58 -4.42
CA TYR A 180 -9.84 6.67 -3.32
C TYR A 180 -8.73 6.59 -2.26
N MET A 181 -7.47 6.81 -2.64
CA MET A 181 -6.37 6.99 -1.68
C MET A 181 -6.62 8.24 -0.82
N LYS A 182 -6.95 9.38 -1.44
CA LYS A 182 -7.35 10.62 -0.76
C LYS A 182 -8.59 10.45 0.13
N LYS A 183 -9.59 9.65 -0.30
CA LYS A 183 -10.78 9.32 0.53
C LYS A 183 -10.41 8.59 1.84
N SER A 184 -9.29 7.86 1.86
CA SER A 184 -8.77 7.20 3.06
C SER A 184 -7.88 8.08 3.94
N GLU A 185 -7.38 9.19 3.39
CA GLU A 185 -6.26 9.99 3.90
C GLU A 185 -6.71 11.24 4.64
N ASN A 186 -5.99 11.57 5.71
CA ASN A 186 -6.12 12.81 6.46
C ASN A 186 -4.71 13.34 6.79
N TYR A 187 -4.24 14.21 5.90
CA TYR A 187 -2.88 14.73 5.87
C TYR A 187 -2.69 15.92 6.81
N THR A 188 -1.72 15.80 7.72
CA THR A 188 -1.22 16.92 8.51
C THR A 188 0.03 17.51 7.85
N ALA A 189 -0.09 18.74 7.32
CA ALA A 189 1.04 19.47 6.76
C ALA A 189 2.12 19.78 7.83
N PRO A 190 3.43 19.64 7.52
CA PRO A 190 4.48 19.93 8.46
C PRO A 190 4.63 21.44 8.72
N SER A 191 5.23 21.78 9.86
CA SER A 191 5.47 23.17 10.27
C SER A 191 6.40 23.91 9.29
N SER A 192 6.39 25.25 9.35
CA SER A 192 7.34 26.10 8.60
C SER A 192 8.79 25.70 8.85
N ASP A 193 9.09 25.30 10.08
CA ASP A 193 10.44 25.12 10.57
C ASP A 193 10.96 23.74 10.18
N VAL A 194 10.11 22.70 10.22
CA VAL A 194 10.41 21.38 9.63
C VAL A 194 10.60 21.50 8.11
N LYS A 195 9.69 22.17 7.41
CA LYS A 195 9.81 22.42 5.95
C LYS A 195 11.12 23.12 5.60
N SER A 196 11.46 24.19 6.30
CA SER A 196 12.68 24.97 6.03
C SER A 196 13.97 24.30 6.49
N LYS A 197 13.94 23.43 7.52
CA LYS A 197 15.11 22.69 8.00
C LYS A 197 15.50 21.56 7.04
N PHE A 198 14.50 20.87 6.49
CA PHE A 198 14.69 19.61 5.75
C PHE A 198 14.44 19.72 4.23
N GLY A 199 14.00 20.88 3.73
CA GLY A 199 13.82 21.13 2.30
C GLY A 199 12.54 20.57 1.69
N LEU A 200 11.51 20.31 2.49
CA LEU A 200 10.27 19.67 2.01
C LEU A 200 9.53 20.56 1.01
N VAL A 201 9.36 20.05 -0.20
CA VAL A 201 8.27 20.44 -1.09
C VAL A 201 6.98 19.80 -0.56
N VAL A 202 5.87 20.53 -0.61
CA VAL A 202 4.54 20.05 -0.18
C VAL A 202 3.49 20.54 -1.17
N ASN A 203 2.76 19.62 -1.78
CA ASN A 203 1.60 19.86 -2.62
C ASN A 203 0.35 19.45 -1.86
N ALA A 204 -0.27 20.37 -1.12
CA ALA A 204 -1.49 20.06 -0.37
C ALA A 204 -2.68 19.56 -1.23
N SER A 205 -2.64 19.71 -2.57
CA SER A 205 -3.66 19.12 -3.46
C SER A 205 -3.38 17.66 -3.86
N ALA A 206 -2.20 17.13 -3.51
CA ALA A 206 -1.82 15.73 -3.64
C ALA A 206 -2.44 14.82 -2.56
N HIS A 207 -2.99 15.38 -1.49
CA HIS A 207 -3.47 14.63 -0.31
C HIS A 207 -4.98 14.75 -0.06
N GLY A 208 -5.51 13.83 0.73
CA GLY A 208 -6.80 13.93 1.43
C GLY A 208 -6.68 14.59 2.80
N ASP A 209 -7.73 15.25 3.26
CA ASP A 209 -7.77 16.08 4.48
C ASP A 209 -8.80 15.62 5.53
N SER A 210 -9.47 14.49 5.28
CA SER A 210 -10.74 14.15 5.94
C SER A 210 -11.06 12.66 6.01
N GLY A 211 -10.16 11.79 5.53
CA GLY A 211 -10.25 10.35 5.66
C GLY A 211 -9.92 9.82 7.07
N PRO A 212 -10.00 8.49 7.29
CA PRO A 212 -9.78 7.90 8.61
C PRO A 212 -8.30 7.69 8.99
N ILE A 213 -7.41 7.52 8.01
CA ILE A 213 -5.97 7.30 8.26
C ILE A 213 -5.26 8.64 8.38
N GLN A 214 -4.61 8.86 9.52
CA GLN A 214 -3.78 10.03 9.75
C GLN A 214 -2.44 9.83 9.04
N ALA A 215 -2.10 10.75 8.13
CA ALA A 215 -0.81 10.81 7.45
C ALA A 215 -0.11 12.12 7.82
N GLY A 216 1.19 12.08 8.06
CA GLY A 216 1.93 13.25 8.49
C GLY A 216 3.39 12.97 8.79
N TYR A 217 3.97 13.77 9.68
CA TYR A 217 5.39 13.75 9.98
C TYR A 217 5.65 13.39 11.44
N THR A 218 6.78 12.70 11.62
CA THR A 218 7.41 12.36 12.89
C THR A 218 7.80 13.64 13.64
N GLU A 219 7.70 13.63 14.98
CA GLU A 219 8.18 14.75 15.80
C GLU A 219 9.72 14.78 15.88
N TYR A 220 10.36 13.61 15.82
CA TYR A 220 11.82 13.46 15.78
C TYR A 220 12.32 13.01 14.40
N ILE A 221 13.11 13.87 13.75
CA ILE A 221 13.85 13.62 12.51
C ILE A 221 15.33 13.96 12.76
N PHE A 222 16.25 13.06 12.41
CA PHE A 222 17.70 13.26 12.62
C PHE A 222 18.28 14.42 11.79
N ASP A 223 19.21 15.20 12.34
CA ASP A 223 19.82 16.38 11.67
C ASP A 223 20.60 16.03 10.39
N GLU A 224 21.04 14.78 10.27
CA GLU A 224 21.66 14.21 9.08
C GLU A 224 20.71 14.16 7.88
N VAL A 225 19.42 13.93 8.11
CA VAL A 225 18.38 13.83 7.06
C VAL A 225 18.20 15.16 6.30
N ALA A 226 18.52 16.31 6.90
CA ALA A 226 18.51 17.62 6.23
C ALA A 226 19.51 17.72 5.05
N LYS A 227 20.40 16.74 4.89
CA LYS A 227 21.37 16.65 3.80
C LYS A 227 20.84 15.86 2.59
N TRP A 228 19.69 15.19 2.74
CA TRP A 228 19.11 14.30 1.73
C TRP A 228 18.75 15.03 0.44
N ILE A 229 17.70 15.84 0.46
CA ILE A 229 17.18 16.54 -0.72
C ILE A 229 18.27 17.37 -1.45
N PRO A 230 19.11 18.18 -0.77
CA PRO A 230 20.16 18.95 -1.45
C PRO A 230 21.26 18.11 -2.13
N ALA A 231 21.43 16.83 -1.76
CA ALA A 231 22.34 15.93 -2.45
C ALA A 231 21.73 15.39 -3.75
N TRP A 232 20.42 15.17 -3.81
CA TRP A 232 19.69 14.87 -5.06
C TRP A 232 19.71 16.08 -6.01
N GLU A 233 19.45 17.29 -5.49
CA GLU A 233 19.61 18.54 -6.26
C GLU A 233 21.03 18.72 -6.81
N THR A 234 22.05 18.24 -6.08
CA THR A 234 23.46 18.25 -6.51
C THR A 234 23.77 17.21 -7.60
N LEU A 235 22.97 16.14 -7.73
CA LEU A 235 22.98 15.24 -8.89
C LEU A 235 22.15 15.76 -10.07
N GLY A 236 21.35 16.82 -9.88
CA GLY A 236 20.46 17.41 -10.88
C GLY A 236 18.99 16.97 -10.78
N LEU A 237 18.65 16.17 -9.76
CA LEU A 237 17.32 15.62 -9.53
C LEU A 237 16.45 16.55 -8.68
N SER A 238 15.13 16.48 -8.86
CA SER A 238 14.19 17.43 -8.24
C SER A 238 13.76 17.03 -6.82
N ALA A 239 13.59 18.04 -5.98
CA ALA A 239 12.75 17.95 -4.79
C ALA A 239 11.28 18.06 -5.18
N LEU A 240 10.43 17.15 -4.71
CA LEU A 240 8.98 17.18 -4.98
C LEU A 240 8.17 16.52 -3.86
N ASP A 241 6.85 16.52 -4.03
CA ASP A 241 5.90 15.78 -3.21
C ASP A 241 5.38 14.61 -4.05
N LEU A 242 5.83 13.39 -3.74
CA LEU A 242 5.65 12.21 -4.59
C LEU A 242 4.19 11.73 -4.62
N ALA A 243 3.37 12.15 -3.64
CA ALA A 243 1.93 11.92 -3.68
C ALA A 243 1.24 12.66 -4.85
N GLY A 244 1.95 13.56 -5.54
CA GLY A 244 1.48 14.31 -6.70
C GLY A 244 1.27 13.50 -7.99
N GLY A 245 1.66 12.22 -8.02
CA GLY A 245 1.50 11.34 -9.19
C GLY A 245 2.74 11.22 -10.08
N SER A 246 3.90 11.63 -9.59
CA SER A 246 5.20 11.33 -10.19
C SER A 246 6.18 11.02 -9.07
N THR A 247 6.90 9.89 -9.19
CA THR A 247 7.87 9.43 -8.20
C THR A 247 9.31 9.84 -8.54
N HIS A 248 9.55 10.44 -9.72
CA HIS A 248 10.89 10.81 -10.18
C HIS A 248 11.46 12.01 -9.38
N GLY A 249 12.34 11.72 -8.42
CA GLY A 249 13.04 12.69 -7.57
C GLY A 249 13.07 12.27 -6.10
N ALA A 250 13.15 13.23 -5.17
CA ALA A 250 13.28 12.95 -3.73
C ALA A 250 12.38 13.80 -2.82
N GLN A 251 12.05 13.23 -1.66
CA GLN A 251 11.27 13.87 -0.60
C GLN A 251 11.66 13.40 0.82
N LEU A 252 11.07 14.02 1.84
CA LEU A 252 10.78 13.31 3.09
C LEU A 252 9.32 12.86 3.04
N SER A 253 9.12 11.55 3.06
CA SER A 253 7.81 10.91 2.93
C SER A 253 6.96 11.12 4.17
N THR A 254 5.64 11.17 3.99
CA THR A 254 4.72 11.03 5.11
C THR A 254 4.77 9.63 5.71
N SER A 255 4.48 9.54 7.00
CA SER A 255 4.19 8.29 7.71
C SER A 255 2.73 8.26 8.17
N THR A 256 2.15 7.07 8.30
CA THR A 256 0.82 6.87 8.91
C THR A 256 0.89 7.01 10.42
N ILE A 257 0.96 8.26 10.87
CA ILE A 257 1.04 8.69 12.26
C ILE A 257 -0.03 9.74 12.53
N ASN A 258 -0.72 9.60 13.66
CA ASN A 258 -1.52 10.69 14.22
C ASN A 258 -0.58 11.72 14.83
N THR A 259 -0.36 12.82 14.12
CA THR A 259 0.57 13.90 14.52
C THR A 259 0.24 14.55 15.88
N SER A 260 -1.02 14.44 16.34
CA SER A 260 -1.47 15.06 17.60
C SER A 260 -1.07 14.30 18.88
N ASN A 261 -0.66 13.04 18.75
CA ASN A 261 -0.21 12.19 19.86
C ASN A 261 1.00 11.29 19.49
N GLN A 262 1.51 11.40 18.26
CA GLN A 262 2.62 10.63 17.70
C GLN A 262 2.43 9.10 17.80
N THR A 263 1.20 8.60 17.72
CA THR A 263 0.94 7.15 17.58
C THR A 263 0.75 6.72 16.13
N ARG A 264 1.05 5.46 15.81
CA ARG A 264 0.67 4.79 14.55
C ARG A 264 -0.82 5.02 14.20
N SER A 265 -1.11 5.12 12.91
CA SER A 265 -2.48 5.14 12.35
C SER A 265 -2.68 3.96 11.39
N ASP A 266 -3.09 2.81 11.94
CA ASP A 266 -3.48 1.63 11.15
C ASP A 266 -5.00 1.54 10.92
N ALA A 267 -5.45 0.48 10.25
CA ALA A 267 -6.86 0.32 9.90
C ALA A 267 -7.80 0.06 11.10
N LYS A 268 -7.31 -0.47 12.23
CA LYS A 268 -8.09 -0.53 13.47
C LYS A 268 -8.21 0.88 14.06
N ALA A 269 -7.08 1.58 14.20
CA ALA A 269 -7.02 2.92 14.79
C ALA A 269 -7.82 3.97 13.99
N GLY A 270 -7.83 3.88 12.65
CA GLY A 270 -8.58 4.78 11.77
C GLY A 270 -10.03 4.36 11.55
N TYR A 271 -10.29 3.12 11.15
CA TYR A 271 -11.63 2.71 10.68
C TYR A 271 -12.52 2.08 11.76
N ILE A 272 -11.98 1.57 12.87
CA ILE A 272 -12.75 0.81 13.87
C ILE A 272 -12.87 1.53 15.21
N ASP A 273 -11.76 1.92 15.83
CA ASP A 273 -11.75 2.51 17.18
C ASP A 273 -12.53 3.85 17.29
N PRO A 274 -12.56 4.74 16.26
CA PRO A 274 -13.37 5.96 16.31
C PRO A 274 -14.88 5.72 16.17
N LEU A 275 -15.32 4.49 15.87
CA LEU A 275 -16.73 4.20 15.64
C LEU A 275 -17.50 4.08 16.97
N PRO A 276 -18.69 4.72 17.10
CA PRO A 276 -19.62 4.33 18.15
C PRO A 276 -20.07 2.87 17.91
N PRO A 277 -20.43 2.10 18.95
CA PRO A 277 -20.81 0.69 18.81
C PRO A 277 -21.84 0.46 17.70
N ARG A 278 -21.39 -0.13 16.58
CA ARG A 278 -22.18 -0.25 15.36
C ARG A 278 -23.06 -1.49 15.39
N ASP A 279 -24.36 -1.24 15.34
CA ASP A 279 -25.37 -2.29 15.48
C ASP A 279 -25.48 -3.22 14.26
N ASN A 280 -24.81 -2.92 13.16
CA ASN A 280 -24.71 -3.78 11.97
C ASN A 280 -23.36 -4.50 11.84
N LEU A 281 -22.42 -4.35 12.80
CA LEU A 281 -21.07 -4.89 12.70
C LEU A 281 -20.75 -5.90 13.81
N VAL A 282 -20.07 -6.99 13.45
CA VAL A 282 -19.38 -7.90 14.37
C VAL A 282 -17.94 -8.10 13.86
N ILE A 283 -16.97 -8.10 14.78
CA ILE A 283 -15.57 -8.44 14.49
C ILE A 283 -15.19 -9.62 15.38
N LEU A 284 -14.88 -10.76 14.78
CA LEU A 284 -14.53 -12.01 15.44
C LEU A 284 -13.01 -12.23 15.35
N THR A 285 -12.30 -12.12 16.47
CA THR A 285 -10.86 -12.34 16.55
C THR A 285 -10.51 -13.76 17.02
N LYS A 286 -9.24 -14.15 16.83
CA LYS A 286 -8.66 -15.45 17.19
C LYS A 286 -9.31 -16.63 16.46
N GLN A 287 -9.74 -16.41 15.22
CA GLN A 287 -10.40 -17.39 14.35
C GLN A 287 -9.88 -17.25 12.91
N GLN A 288 -9.21 -18.27 12.39
CA GLN A 288 -8.74 -18.29 11.00
C GLN A 288 -9.89 -18.77 10.10
N VAL A 289 -10.17 -18.05 9.01
CA VAL A 289 -11.05 -18.55 7.94
C VAL A 289 -10.31 -19.65 7.19
N THR A 290 -10.96 -20.81 7.07
CA THR A 290 -10.36 -22.04 6.56
C THR A 290 -10.77 -22.35 5.12
N SER A 291 -12.01 -22.02 4.71
CA SER A 291 -12.47 -22.07 3.32
C SER A 291 -13.77 -21.29 3.09
N VAL A 292 -14.06 -20.95 1.83
CA VAL A 292 -15.35 -20.48 1.33
C VAL A 292 -16.26 -21.69 1.08
N VAL A 293 -17.53 -21.58 1.45
CA VAL A 293 -18.53 -22.65 1.31
C VAL A 293 -19.40 -22.40 0.08
N PHE A 294 -19.28 -23.25 -0.94
CA PHE A 294 -20.21 -23.31 -2.07
C PHE A 294 -21.29 -24.37 -1.79
N ASN A 295 -22.56 -24.06 -2.05
CA ASN A 295 -23.68 -24.97 -1.78
C ASN A 295 -24.22 -25.67 -3.04
N GLY A 296 -23.47 -25.64 -4.15
CA GLY A 296 -23.87 -26.17 -5.45
C GLY A 296 -24.89 -25.33 -6.22
N SER A 297 -25.34 -24.19 -5.69
CA SER A 297 -26.21 -23.25 -6.41
C SER A 297 -25.42 -22.39 -7.39
N THR A 298 -26.03 -22.10 -8.53
CA THR A 298 -25.54 -21.13 -9.52
C THR A 298 -26.52 -19.97 -9.72
N ASP A 299 -26.02 -18.87 -10.26
CA ASP A 299 -26.87 -17.77 -10.77
C ASP A 299 -27.48 -18.12 -12.15
N ALA A 300 -28.25 -17.17 -12.70
CA ALA A 300 -28.89 -17.34 -14.01
C ALA A 300 -27.91 -17.42 -15.20
N SER A 301 -26.64 -17.08 -15.00
CA SER A 301 -25.55 -17.17 -15.99
C SER A 301 -24.70 -18.43 -15.81
N GLY A 302 -24.93 -19.21 -14.75
CA GLY A 302 -24.16 -20.42 -14.41
C GLY A 302 -22.97 -20.17 -13.48
N ASN A 303 -22.77 -18.97 -12.96
CA ASN A 303 -21.70 -18.68 -12.00
C ASN A 303 -22.03 -19.29 -10.63
N ILE A 304 -21.04 -19.85 -9.93
CA ILE A 304 -21.25 -20.47 -8.61
C ILE A 304 -21.50 -19.42 -7.51
N ILE A 305 -22.31 -19.79 -6.51
CA ILE A 305 -22.67 -18.92 -5.39
C ILE A 305 -21.91 -19.34 -4.13
N ALA A 306 -21.06 -18.44 -3.62
CA ALA A 306 -20.48 -18.53 -2.29
C ALA A 306 -21.56 -18.28 -1.24
N SER A 307 -21.82 -19.25 -0.38
CA SER A 307 -22.90 -19.24 0.60
C SER A 307 -22.46 -18.88 2.02
N GLY A 308 -21.17 -18.76 2.26
CA GLY A 308 -20.59 -18.53 3.58
C GLY A 308 -19.11 -18.92 3.65
N VAL A 309 -18.59 -19.07 4.85
CA VAL A 309 -17.22 -19.54 5.13
C VAL A 309 -17.19 -20.55 6.29
N THR A 310 -16.16 -21.39 6.31
CA THR A 310 -15.73 -22.15 7.50
C THR A 310 -14.60 -21.41 8.20
N PHE A 311 -14.49 -21.55 9.52
CA PHE A 311 -13.41 -20.97 10.32
C PHE A 311 -13.11 -21.80 11.57
N GLN A 312 -11.89 -21.65 12.11
CA GLN A 312 -11.38 -22.43 13.24
C GLN A 312 -10.20 -21.69 13.90
N SER A 313 -10.02 -21.81 15.22
CA SER A 313 -8.97 -21.09 15.96
C SER A 313 -7.57 -21.69 15.78
N ALA A 314 -7.47 -23.02 15.77
CA ALA A 314 -6.22 -23.77 15.59
C ALA A 314 -6.48 -25.20 15.09
N LYS A 315 -5.43 -25.86 14.59
CA LYS A 315 -5.49 -27.25 14.12
C LYS A 315 -6.05 -28.20 15.17
N GLY A 316 -7.20 -28.81 14.88
CA GLY A 316 -7.87 -29.79 15.76
C GLY A 316 -8.86 -29.20 16.76
N GLU A 317 -9.01 -27.88 16.81
CA GLU A 317 -10.07 -27.22 17.59
C GLU A 317 -11.45 -27.40 16.95
N THR A 318 -12.50 -26.85 17.56
CA THR A 318 -13.85 -26.87 16.94
C THR A 318 -13.85 -26.02 15.66
N SER A 319 -14.25 -26.62 14.53
CA SER A 319 -14.56 -25.88 13.30
C SER A 319 -15.99 -25.36 13.34
N TYR A 320 -16.18 -24.15 12.85
CA TYR A 320 -17.43 -23.40 12.83
C TYR A 320 -17.74 -22.93 11.41
N SER A 321 -18.98 -22.50 11.16
CA SER A 321 -19.39 -21.92 9.87
C SER A 321 -20.37 -20.77 10.04
N VAL A 322 -20.43 -19.89 9.04
CA VAL A 322 -21.33 -18.73 9.01
C VAL A 322 -21.76 -18.43 7.58
N GLN A 323 -23.02 -18.02 7.40
CA GLN A 323 -23.63 -17.81 6.08
C GLN A 323 -23.50 -16.36 5.59
N ALA A 324 -23.34 -16.18 4.29
CA ALA A 324 -23.34 -14.89 3.61
C ALA A 324 -24.60 -14.76 2.72
N ASN A 325 -25.48 -13.81 3.06
CA ASN A 325 -26.73 -13.55 2.33
C ASN A 325 -26.53 -12.70 1.07
N LYS A 326 -25.39 -12.01 0.93
CA LYS A 326 -25.01 -11.26 -0.27
C LYS A 326 -23.67 -11.74 -0.82
N GLU A 327 -22.55 -11.37 -0.21
CA GLU A 327 -21.20 -11.64 -0.75
C GLU A 327 -20.21 -12.09 0.33
N VAL A 328 -19.27 -12.95 -0.08
CA VAL A 328 -18.07 -13.31 0.68
C VAL A 328 -16.91 -12.48 0.14
N LEU A 329 -16.19 -11.82 1.05
CA LEU A 329 -15.12 -10.87 0.73
C LEU A 329 -13.82 -11.39 1.34
N VAL A 330 -12.88 -11.83 0.50
CA VAL A 330 -11.57 -12.33 0.94
C VAL A 330 -10.59 -11.16 0.99
N ALA A 331 -10.00 -10.93 2.17
CA ALA A 331 -9.07 -9.84 2.48
C ALA A 331 -7.89 -10.37 3.34
N GLY A 332 -7.43 -11.58 3.03
CA GLY A 332 -6.35 -12.28 3.73
C GLY A 332 -4.95 -11.83 3.34
N GLY A 333 -4.83 -10.83 2.46
CA GLY A 333 -3.56 -10.39 1.89
C GLY A 333 -2.96 -11.39 0.90
N THR A 334 -1.85 -11.01 0.30
CA THR A 334 -1.18 -11.75 -0.78
C THR A 334 -0.83 -13.20 -0.44
N VAL A 335 -0.68 -13.56 0.84
CA VAL A 335 -0.47 -14.95 1.28
C VAL A 335 -1.77 -15.66 1.65
N GLY A 336 -2.65 -15.02 2.43
CA GLY A 336 -3.85 -15.66 2.97
C GLY A 336 -4.98 -15.81 1.94
N SER A 337 -5.14 -14.83 1.04
CA SER A 337 -6.20 -14.85 0.03
C SER A 337 -6.06 -16.00 -0.99
N PRO A 338 -4.90 -16.26 -1.62
CA PRO A 338 -4.76 -17.44 -2.49
C PRO A 338 -4.88 -18.76 -1.71
N GLN A 339 -4.38 -18.83 -0.47
CA GLN A 339 -4.53 -20.03 0.37
C GLN A 339 -6.00 -20.35 0.67
N ILE A 340 -6.80 -19.35 1.07
CA ILE A 340 -8.24 -19.52 1.32
C ILE A 340 -8.95 -19.99 0.04
N LEU A 341 -8.67 -19.37 -1.11
CA LEU A 341 -9.28 -19.76 -2.39
C LEU A 341 -8.90 -21.18 -2.81
N GLN A 342 -7.62 -21.55 -2.77
CA GLN A 342 -7.15 -22.89 -3.15
C GLN A 342 -7.78 -23.97 -2.24
N LEU A 343 -7.84 -23.75 -0.93
CA LEU A 343 -8.55 -24.64 0.03
C LEU A 343 -10.08 -24.67 -0.15
N SER A 344 -10.63 -23.75 -0.94
CA SER A 344 -12.04 -23.72 -1.35
C SER A 344 -12.29 -24.40 -2.71
N GLY A 345 -11.28 -25.02 -3.32
CA GLY A 345 -11.37 -25.58 -4.67
C GLY A 345 -11.35 -24.52 -5.78
N VAL A 346 -10.85 -23.32 -5.49
CA VAL A 346 -10.74 -22.20 -6.44
C VAL A 346 -9.26 -21.94 -6.68
N GLY A 347 -8.73 -22.45 -7.79
CA GLY A 347 -7.29 -22.42 -8.06
C GLY A 347 -6.85 -23.41 -9.14
N PRO A 348 -5.53 -23.62 -9.29
CA PRO A 348 -4.99 -24.39 -10.41
C PRO A 348 -5.41 -25.85 -10.32
N LYS A 349 -6.19 -26.34 -11.29
CA LYS A 349 -6.81 -27.67 -11.22
C LYS A 349 -5.82 -28.82 -10.98
N THR A 350 -4.63 -28.77 -11.56
CA THR A 350 -3.58 -29.78 -11.34
C THR A 350 -3.15 -29.83 -9.88
N LEU A 351 -2.90 -28.68 -9.25
CA LEU A 351 -2.54 -28.59 -7.83
C LEU A 351 -3.64 -29.14 -6.93
N LEU A 352 -4.88 -28.70 -7.16
CA LEU A 352 -6.04 -29.10 -6.36
C LEU A 352 -6.33 -30.60 -6.47
N SER A 353 -6.26 -31.14 -7.69
CA SER A 353 -6.43 -32.59 -7.94
C SER A 353 -5.34 -33.43 -7.28
N ASN A 354 -4.11 -32.93 -7.20
CA ASN A 354 -2.99 -33.60 -6.54
C ASN A 354 -3.09 -33.59 -5.00
N LEU A 355 -4.01 -32.81 -4.42
CA LEU A 355 -4.28 -32.71 -2.98
C LEU A 355 -5.66 -33.30 -2.60
N ASP A 356 -6.32 -34.03 -3.51
CA ASP A 356 -7.69 -34.56 -3.36
C ASP A 356 -8.74 -33.47 -3.03
N ILE A 357 -8.57 -32.25 -3.56
CA ILE A 357 -9.53 -31.13 -3.43
C ILE A 357 -10.45 -31.08 -4.65
N ASP A 358 -11.77 -31.12 -4.42
CA ASP A 358 -12.78 -30.92 -5.45
C ASP A 358 -12.67 -29.52 -6.09
N VAL A 359 -12.48 -29.46 -7.41
CA VAL A 359 -12.28 -28.21 -8.15
C VAL A 359 -13.63 -27.54 -8.46
N ASN A 360 -13.92 -26.45 -7.75
CA ASN A 360 -15.05 -25.57 -8.01
C ASN A 360 -14.78 -24.60 -9.17
N LEU A 361 -13.57 -24.03 -9.24
CA LEU A 361 -13.14 -23.11 -10.31
C LEU A 361 -11.66 -23.34 -10.64
N ASP A 362 -11.38 -23.63 -11.91
CA ASP A 362 -10.02 -23.68 -12.45
C ASP A 362 -9.56 -22.25 -12.80
N LEU A 363 -8.64 -21.71 -12.00
CA LEU A 363 -8.13 -20.33 -12.08
C LEU A 363 -6.65 -20.29 -11.64
N PRO A 364 -5.83 -19.35 -12.14
CA PRO A 364 -4.41 -19.23 -11.81
C PRO A 364 -4.14 -18.59 -10.42
N VAL A 365 -4.94 -18.95 -9.41
CA VAL A 365 -4.79 -18.47 -8.03
C VAL A 365 -3.44 -18.89 -7.48
N GLY A 366 -2.66 -17.91 -7.01
CA GLY A 366 -1.33 -18.10 -6.45
C GLY A 366 -0.18 -17.84 -7.42
N TYR A 367 -0.43 -17.65 -8.73
CA TYR A 367 0.59 -17.22 -9.70
C TYR A 367 0.74 -15.69 -9.75
N ASN A 368 1.70 -15.18 -10.52
CA ASN A 368 2.00 -13.75 -10.70
C ASN A 368 2.40 -13.00 -9.41
N LEU A 369 2.93 -13.71 -8.40
CA LEU A 369 3.49 -13.08 -7.21
C LEU A 369 4.63 -12.13 -7.62
N GLN A 370 4.58 -10.91 -7.13
CA GLN A 370 5.65 -9.92 -7.14
C GLN A 370 5.88 -9.46 -5.69
N ASP A 371 7.07 -8.94 -5.38
CA ASP A 371 7.44 -8.29 -4.11
C ASP A 371 8.72 -7.49 -4.37
N HIS A 372 8.88 -6.32 -3.77
CA HIS A 372 10.13 -5.57 -3.85
C HIS A 372 11.26 -6.36 -3.19
N ILE A 373 12.46 -6.24 -3.75
CA ILE A 373 13.69 -6.76 -3.15
C ILE A 373 14.74 -5.67 -3.05
N SER A 374 15.34 -5.52 -1.86
CA SER A 374 16.30 -4.48 -1.56
C SER A 374 17.44 -4.93 -0.65
N TYR A 375 18.48 -4.12 -0.57
CA TYR A 375 19.55 -4.28 0.41
C TYR A 375 20.13 -2.91 0.80
N SER A 376 20.82 -2.86 1.95
CA SER A 376 21.45 -1.63 2.44
C SER A 376 22.96 -1.62 2.23
N MET A 377 23.46 -0.55 1.63
CA MET A 377 24.87 -0.15 1.65
C MET A 377 25.10 0.78 2.85
N TYR A 378 26.30 0.78 3.43
CA TYR A 378 26.62 1.51 4.68
C TYR A 378 27.92 2.31 4.59
N TRP A 379 27.95 3.44 5.29
CA TRP A 379 29.08 4.36 5.38
C TRP A 379 29.34 4.79 6.83
N SER A 380 30.62 4.90 7.20
CA SER A 380 31.04 5.46 8.48
C SER A 380 30.86 6.97 8.54
N THR A 381 30.33 7.49 9.65
CA THR A 381 30.04 8.90 9.87
C THR A 381 31.08 9.61 10.74
N PRO A 382 31.05 10.96 10.85
CA PRO A 382 31.81 11.67 11.87
C PRO A 382 31.57 11.11 13.28
N GLN A 383 32.61 11.15 14.13
CA GLN A 383 32.49 10.68 15.51
C GLN A 383 31.51 11.56 16.28
N GLY A 384 30.44 10.96 16.81
CA GLY A 384 29.39 11.66 17.56
C GLY A 384 28.20 12.09 16.71
N THR A 385 28.16 11.77 15.40
CA THR A 385 26.90 11.73 14.64
C THR A 385 25.92 10.79 15.35
N LEU A 386 24.68 11.24 15.51
CA LEU A 386 23.64 10.51 16.21
C LEU A 386 22.87 9.63 15.21
N THR A 387 22.80 8.33 15.45
CA THR A 387 22.06 7.38 14.58
C THR A 387 21.17 6.49 15.44
N TRP A 388 20.32 5.67 14.82
CA TRP A 388 19.44 4.76 15.57
C TRP A 388 20.21 3.77 16.45
N ASN A 389 21.45 3.43 16.07
CA ASN A 389 22.30 2.55 16.87
C ASN A 389 22.58 3.12 18.28
N ASN A 390 22.64 4.45 18.44
CA ASN A 390 22.83 5.06 19.77
C ASN A 390 21.68 4.73 20.74
N LEU A 391 20.45 4.60 20.21
CA LEU A 391 19.29 4.17 20.99
C LEU A 391 19.28 2.65 21.16
N SER A 392 19.48 1.88 20.09
CA SER A 392 19.40 0.41 20.13
C SER A 392 20.39 -0.23 21.09
N THR A 393 21.58 0.36 21.29
CA THR A 393 22.63 -0.18 22.17
C THR A 393 22.65 0.41 23.58
N SER A 394 21.65 1.19 24.01
CA SER A 394 21.68 1.91 25.29
C SER A 394 20.36 1.85 26.06
N ASP A 395 20.21 0.85 26.94
CA ASP A 395 19.07 0.69 27.88
C ASP A 395 18.73 1.99 28.64
N THR A 396 19.74 2.79 28.97
CA THR A 396 19.57 4.05 29.70
C THR A 396 18.96 5.14 28.81
N LEU A 397 19.36 5.23 27.54
CA LEU A 397 18.75 6.16 26.58
C LEU A 397 17.34 5.68 26.20
N GLN A 398 17.16 4.38 25.95
CA GLN A 398 15.83 3.79 25.71
C GLN A 398 14.84 4.14 26.83
N ALA A 399 15.26 4.04 28.08
CA ALA A 399 14.44 4.38 29.24
C ALA A 399 14.17 5.90 29.39
N SER A 400 15.13 6.78 29.05
CA SER A 400 14.89 8.23 29.10
C SER A 400 13.99 8.71 27.97
N GLU A 401 14.26 8.29 26.73
CA GLU A 401 13.42 8.60 25.57
C GLU A 401 11.99 8.06 25.75
N LEU A 402 11.83 6.88 26.38
CA LEU A 402 10.49 6.31 26.61
C LEU A 402 9.73 7.10 27.69
N ALA A 403 10.42 7.63 28.69
CA ALA A 403 9.84 8.53 29.67
C ALA A 403 9.46 9.89 29.04
N GLU A 404 10.26 10.39 28.09
CA GLU A 404 9.92 11.58 27.31
C GLU A 404 8.67 11.34 26.44
N TYR A 405 8.69 10.33 25.57
CA TYR A 405 7.57 9.96 24.70
C TYR A 405 6.27 9.78 25.50
N LYS A 406 6.29 9.05 26.64
CA LYS A 406 5.11 8.84 27.48
C LYS A 406 4.68 10.07 28.30
N SER A 407 5.47 11.14 28.34
CA SER A 407 5.14 12.40 29.05
C SER A 407 4.76 13.56 28.13
N SER A 408 5.25 13.56 26.89
CA SER A 408 5.15 14.72 25.98
C SER A 408 4.97 14.38 24.50
N GLN A 409 5.04 13.09 24.13
CA GLN A 409 4.93 12.60 22.75
C GLN A 409 6.04 13.17 21.83
N THR A 410 7.22 13.45 22.41
CA THR A 410 8.46 13.86 21.72
C THR A 410 9.56 12.80 21.88
N GLY A 411 10.77 13.07 21.38
CA GLY A 411 11.95 12.21 21.54
C GLY A 411 12.06 11.09 20.50
N MET A 412 13.16 10.34 20.55
CA MET A 412 13.58 9.41 19.50
C MET A 412 12.58 8.28 19.22
N TRP A 413 11.69 7.93 20.17
CA TRP A 413 10.67 6.89 19.92
C TRP A 413 9.52 7.34 19.01
N THR A 414 9.43 8.62 18.65
CA THR A 414 8.54 9.11 17.59
C THR A 414 9.09 8.85 16.19
N TYR A 415 10.39 8.50 16.07
CA TYR A 415 11.06 8.33 14.79
C TYR A 415 10.47 7.20 13.94
N VAL A 416 10.37 7.49 12.65
CA VAL A 416 10.17 6.57 11.53
C VAL A 416 11.14 7.03 10.45
N ASN A 417 11.71 6.10 9.70
CA ASN A 417 12.58 6.47 8.58
C ASN A 417 11.74 7.16 7.49
N GLU A 418 12.08 8.38 7.06
CA GLU A 418 11.24 9.13 6.11
C GLU A 418 11.92 9.56 4.79
N ALA A 419 13.25 9.53 4.70
CA ALA A 419 13.99 10.04 3.54
C ALA A 419 14.03 9.04 2.37
N VAL A 420 13.26 9.32 1.32
CA VAL A 420 13.15 8.49 0.10
C VAL A 420 13.41 9.31 -1.17
N GLY A 421 13.76 8.62 -2.24
CA GLY A 421 13.71 9.15 -3.60
C GLY A 421 13.79 8.02 -4.62
N TYR A 422 13.23 8.23 -5.80
CA TYR A 422 13.15 7.23 -6.85
C TYR A 422 13.76 7.79 -8.15
N PRO A 423 14.90 7.27 -8.62
CA PRO A 423 15.53 7.70 -9.86
C PRO A 423 15.04 6.86 -11.06
N SER A 424 14.99 7.47 -12.24
CA SER A 424 14.71 6.74 -13.49
C SER A 424 15.91 5.88 -13.90
N MET A 425 15.72 4.99 -14.88
CA MET A 425 16.83 4.21 -15.45
C MET A 425 17.93 5.11 -16.03
N ALA A 426 17.56 6.28 -16.57
CA ALA A 426 18.50 7.25 -17.16
C ALA A 426 19.46 7.84 -16.11
N ASP A 427 18.97 8.14 -14.90
CA ASP A 427 19.79 8.69 -13.79
C ASP A 427 20.66 7.62 -13.14
N ILE A 428 20.09 6.42 -12.98
CA ILE A 428 20.77 5.24 -12.45
C ILE A 428 21.98 4.88 -13.35
N MET A 429 21.81 4.92 -14.67
CA MET A 429 22.87 4.67 -15.65
C MET A 429 23.69 5.91 -16.05
N ASP A 430 23.26 7.12 -15.66
CA ASP A 430 23.89 8.40 -16.04
C ASP A 430 24.02 8.54 -17.58
N SER A 431 22.96 8.17 -18.32
CA SER A 431 22.85 8.31 -19.78
C SER A 431 21.50 7.81 -20.30
N ASP A 432 20.67 8.70 -20.86
CA ASP A 432 19.43 8.37 -21.58
C ASP A 432 19.68 7.36 -22.70
N SER A 433 20.84 7.45 -23.37
CA SER A 433 21.23 6.55 -24.45
C SER A 433 21.59 5.15 -23.94
N ALA A 434 22.11 5.03 -22.72
CA ALA A 434 22.39 3.74 -22.10
C ALA A 434 21.09 3.08 -21.60
N ALA A 435 20.20 3.85 -20.98
CA ALA A 435 18.86 3.39 -20.59
C ALA A 435 18.04 2.94 -21.81
N SER A 436 18.04 3.73 -22.89
CA SER A 436 17.39 3.34 -24.17
C SER A 436 17.99 2.04 -24.73
N THR A 437 19.32 1.93 -24.78
CA THR A 437 19.98 0.69 -25.27
C THR A 437 19.62 -0.51 -24.41
N TYR A 438 19.58 -0.35 -23.08
CA TYR A 438 19.18 -1.40 -22.16
C TYR A 438 17.70 -1.80 -22.33
N ALA A 439 16.81 -0.83 -22.55
CA ALA A 439 15.40 -1.08 -22.82
C ALA A 439 15.16 -1.80 -24.18
N ASP A 440 15.96 -1.49 -25.21
CA ASP A 440 15.97 -2.27 -26.46
C ASP A 440 16.49 -3.70 -26.21
N ASP A 441 17.59 -3.85 -25.49
CA ASP A 441 18.18 -5.13 -25.09
C ASP A 441 17.19 -6.01 -24.27
N VAL A 442 16.35 -5.38 -23.44
CA VAL A 442 15.24 -6.00 -22.70
C VAL A 442 14.15 -6.46 -23.66
N SER A 443 13.67 -5.55 -24.52
CA SER A 443 12.59 -5.79 -25.50
C SER A 443 12.86 -7.02 -26.36
N ASP A 444 14.06 -7.11 -26.93
CA ASP A 444 14.48 -8.21 -27.80
C ASP A 444 14.43 -9.59 -27.12
N LYS A 445 14.48 -9.66 -25.78
CA LYS A 445 14.50 -10.92 -25.00
C LYS A 445 13.25 -11.14 -24.14
N ILE A 446 12.20 -10.30 -24.27
CA ILE A 446 10.91 -10.53 -23.60
C ILE A 446 10.32 -11.90 -23.96
N SER A 447 10.37 -12.30 -25.24
CA SER A 447 9.79 -13.57 -25.70
C SER A 447 10.48 -14.79 -25.10
N ASP A 448 11.82 -14.75 -25.01
CA ASP A 448 12.61 -15.84 -24.46
C ASP A 448 12.42 -15.89 -22.93
N THR A 449 12.51 -14.74 -22.26
CA THR A 449 12.28 -14.64 -20.80
C THR A 449 10.90 -15.16 -20.39
N VAL A 450 9.83 -14.84 -21.14
CA VAL A 450 8.49 -15.42 -20.90
C VAL A 450 8.49 -16.94 -21.09
N SER A 451 9.18 -17.46 -22.11
CA SER A 451 9.30 -18.90 -22.35
C SER A 451 10.02 -19.61 -21.19
N ASP A 452 11.10 -19.04 -20.69
CA ASP A 452 11.90 -19.63 -19.61
C ASP A 452 11.15 -19.61 -18.27
N VAL A 453 10.56 -18.47 -17.90
CA VAL A 453 9.71 -18.31 -16.71
C VAL A 453 8.48 -19.24 -16.77
N THR A 454 7.88 -19.40 -17.96
CA THR A 454 6.79 -20.37 -18.19
C THR A 454 7.25 -21.80 -17.94
N SER A 455 8.44 -22.16 -18.42
CA SER A 455 9.04 -23.49 -18.30
C SER A 455 9.40 -23.86 -16.86
N TRP A 456 9.95 -22.93 -16.06
CA TRP A 456 10.42 -23.25 -14.70
C TRP A 456 9.37 -23.06 -13.59
N LEU A 457 8.29 -22.31 -13.83
CA LEU A 457 7.16 -22.16 -12.89
C LEU A 457 5.93 -23.04 -13.24
N ASP A 458 5.96 -23.77 -14.36
CA ASP A 458 4.79 -24.48 -14.93
C ASP A 458 3.59 -23.52 -15.08
N LEU A 459 3.79 -22.40 -15.81
CA LEU A 459 2.75 -21.39 -16.02
C LEU A 459 1.71 -21.86 -17.05
N PRO A 460 0.40 -21.71 -16.75
CA PRO A 460 -0.65 -21.86 -17.77
C PRO A 460 -0.53 -20.82 -18.90
N ASP A 461 -0.91 -21.20 -20.13
CA ASP A 461 -0.84 -20.37 -21.35
C ASP A 461 -1.43 -18.95 -21.17
N ASN A 462 -2.53 -18.81 -20.44
CA ASN A 462 -3.16 -17.51 -20.17
C ASN A 462 -2.33 -16.65 -19.20
N VAL A 463 -1.63 -17.25 -18.25
CA VAL A 463 -0.69 -16.53 -17.36
C VAL A 463 0.54 -16.06 -18.14
N ALA A 464 1.10 -16.91 -19.01
CA ALA A 464 2.20 -16.51 -19.92
C ALA A 464 1.77 -15.37 -20.87
N THR A 465 0.52 -15.40 -21.34
CA THR A 465 -0.07 -14.31 -22.15
C THR A 465 -0.16 -13.00 -21.35
N GLY A 466 -0.60 -13.04 -20.08
CA GLY A 466 -0.62 -11.88 -19.19
C GLY A 466 0.77 -11.36 -18.83
N LEU A 467 1.73 -12.26 -18.62
CA LEU A 467 3.13 -11.93 -18.33
C LEU A 467 3.78 -11.17 -19.51
N THR A 468 3.51 -11.60 -20.74
CA THR A 468 3.95 -10.93 -21.97
C THR A 468 3.43 -9.50 -22.09
N ALA A 469 2.25 -9.19 -21.52
CA ALA A 469 1.72 -7.83 -21.48
C ALA A 469 2.38 -6.99 -20.38
N GLN A 470 2.59 -7.55 -19.18
CA GLN A 470 3.27 -6.89 -18.07
C GLN A 470 4.72 -6.51 -18.43
N TYR A 471 5.52 -7.44 -18.97
CA TYR A 471 6.93 -7.18 -19.31
C TYR A 471 7.12 -6.09 -20.36
N LYS A 472 6.16 -5.88 -21.26
CA LYS A 472 6.21 -4.77 -22.23
C LYS A 472 6.01 -3.42 -21.56
N ILE A 473 5.03 -3.33 -20.66
CA ILE A 473 4.81 -2.12 -19.86
C ILE A 473 6.04 -1.81 -19.00
N GLN A 474 6.62 -2.81 -18.32
CA GLN A 474 7.85 -2.65 -17.55
C GLN A 474 9.05 -2.24 -18.43
N GLN A 475 9.14 -2.74 -19.66
CA GLN A 475 10.19 -2.36 -20.62
C GLN A 475 10.02 -0.92 -21.13
N GLU A 476 8.78 -0.49 -21.40
CA GLU A 476 8.48 0.90 -21.76
C GLU A 476 8.90 1.87 -20.64
N TRP A 477 8.64 1.50 -19.37
CA TRP A 477 9.04 2.28 -18.18
C TRP A 477 10.56 2.48 -18.03
N LEU A 478 11.40 1.58 -18.57
CA LEU A 478 12.86 1.76 -18.57
C LEU A 478 13.35 2.97 -19.39
N THR A 479 12.45 3.61 -20.15
CA THR A 479 12.73 4.83 -20.92
C THR A 479 11.94 6.06 -20.45
N GLY A 480 11.14 5.94 -19.39
CA GLY A 480 10.27 7.00 -18.87
C GLY A 480 10.74 7.61 -17.56
N ASP A 481 10.11 8.72 -17.17
CA ASP A 481 10.28 9.43 -15.89
C ASP A 481 9.62 8.69 -14.71
N ILE A 482 9.87 7.37 -14.59
CA ILE A 482 9.28 6.49 -13.57
C ILE A 482 10.42 5.87 -12.76
N GLY A 483 10.30 5.95 -11.43
CA GLY A 483 11.32 5.50 -10.49
C GLY A 483 11.53 3.98 -10.51
N GLN A 484 12.64 3.51 -11.10
CA GLN A 484 12.92 2.07 -11.21
C GLN A 484 13.42 1.45 -9.90
N LEU A 485 13.91 2.30 -8.99
CA LEU A 485 14.38 1.93 -7.66
C LEU A 485 13.77 2.86 -6.62
N GLU A 486 13.48 2.36 -5.42
CA GLU A 486 13.41 3.19 -4.22
C GLU A 486 14.82 3.25 -3.61
N ILE A 487 15.25 4.46 -3.27
CA ILE A 487 16.53 4.72 -2.63
C ILE A 487 16.24 5.41 -1.30
N ILE A 488 16.50 4.73 -0.18
CA ILE A 488 16.13 5.23 1.15
C ILE A 488 17.39 5.56 1.96
N LEU A 489 17.51 6.79 2.46
CA LEU A 489 18.53 7.11 3.47
C LEU A 489 18.10 6.49 4.80
N THR A 490 18.95 5.68 5.42
CA THR A 490 18.62 4.97 6.66
C THR A 490 19.55 5.32 7.81
N MET A 491 18.96 5.78 8.91
CA MET A 491 19.65 5.99 10.19
C MET A 491 19.79 4.67 10.99
N LEU A 492 19.25 3.56 10.48
CA LEU A 492 19.33 2.20 11.05
C LEU A 492 20.68 1.54 10.72
N GLY A 493 21.79 2.25 10.98
CA GLY A 493 23.14 1.87 10.59
C GLY A 493 23.61 0.51 11.11
N ASN A 494 24.51 -0.14 10.35
CA ASN A 494 25.10 -1.45 10.65
C ASN A 494 25.85 -1.46 12.01
N GLY A 495 26.42 -0.33 12.41
CA GLY A 495 27.01 -0.14 13.73
C GLY A 495 27.00 1.31 14.25
N GLY A 496 27.78 1.55 15.30
CA GLY A 496 27.85 2.85 15.96
C GLY A 496 28.67 3.87 15.16
N ASN A 497 28.07 5.02 14.85
CA ASN A 497 28.57 6.02 13.89
C ASN A 497 28.56 5.51 12.43
N GLU A 498 27.47 4.85 12.02
CA GLU A 498 27.20 4.49 10.62
C GLU A 498 25.79 4.89 10.18
N MET A 499 25.67 5.27 8.90
CA MET A 499 24.41 5.49 8.18
C MET A 499 24.40 4.64 6.92
N GLY A 500 23.23 4.36 6.35
CA GLY A 500 23.10 3.59 5.12
C GLY A 500 22.28 4.27 4.03
N ILE A 501 22.39 3.73 2.83
CA ILE A 501 21.44 3.92 1.73
C ILE A 501 20.94 2.52 1.35
N GLN A 502 19.63 2.33 1.41
CA GLN A 502 18.93 1.17 0.89
C GLN A 502 18.70 1.35 -0.62
N VAL A 503 18.84 0.28 -1.38
CA VAL A 503 18.62 0.24 -2.84
C VAL A 503 17.61 -0.87 -3.13
N ALA A 504 16.47 -0.53 -3.72
CA ALA A 504 15.28 -1.39 -3.75
C ALA A 504 14.60 -1.47 -5.11
N LEU A 505 14.46 -2.67 -5.67
CA LEU A 505 13.82 -2.89 -6.97
C LEU A 505 12.30 -2.78 -6.88
N GLN A 506 11.71 -1.79 -7.57
CA GLN A 506 10.27 -1.52 -7.56
C GLN A 506 9.51 -2.33 -8.62
N HIS A 507 10.10 -2.54 -9.80
CA HIS A 507 9.46 -3.24 -10.92
C HIS A 507 10.19 -4.55 -11.25
N PRO A 508 10.13 -5.57 -10.37
CA PRO A 508 10.79 -6.85 -10.62
C PRO A 508 10.23 -7.51 -11.89
N PHE A 509 11.09 -8.07 -12.72
CA PHE A 509 10.71 -8.97 -13.80
C PHE A 509 10.56 -10.41 -13.32
N SER A 510 11.23 -10.82 -12.22
CA SER A 510 10.94 -12.11 -11.58
C SER A 510 9.46 -12.24 -11.22
N ARG A 511 8.96 -13.47 -11.25
CA ARG A 511 7.58 -13.81 -10.83
C ARG A 511 7.61 -15.06 -9.98
N GLY A 512 6.82 -15.03 -8.92
CA GLY A 512 6.73 -16.13 -7.97
C GLY A 512 5.40 -16.86 -7.98
N THR A 513 5.27 -17.78 -7.02
CA THR A 513 4.01 -18.46 -6.68
C THR A 513 3.78 -18.58 -5.17
N ILE A 514 2.51 -18.62 -4.76
CA ILE A 514 2.05 -19.03 -3.42
C ILE A 514 1.01 -20.14 -3.58
N LEU A 515 1.42 -21.37 -3.35
CA LEU A 515 0.61 -22.57 -3.58
C LEU A 515 0.49 -23.40 -2.30
N ILE A 516 -0.70 -23.88 -1.96
CA ILE A 516 -0.86 -24.85 -0.87
C ILE A 516 -0.13 -26.17 -1.17
N ASN A 517 0.38 -26.81 -0.13
CA ASN A 517 1.09 -28.09 -0.17
C ASN A 517 0.38 -29.17 0.68
N SER A 518 -0.82 -28.84 1.18
CA SER A 518 -1.54 -29.53 2.23
C SER A 518 -3.00 -29.09 2.22
N THR A 519 -3.92 -29.97 2.63
CA THR A 519 -5.35 -29.65 2.86
C THR A 519 -5.62 -29.08 4.25
N ASP A 520 -4.61 -29.00 5.12
CA ASP A 520 -4.71 -28.42 6.46
C ASP A 520 -4.47 -26.90 6.41
N PRO A 521 -5.49 -26.06 6.73
CA PRO A 521 -5.39 -24.59 6.65
C PRO A 521 -4.35 -23.99 7.61
N PHE A 522 -3.89 -24.74 8.61
CA PHE A 522 -2.84 -24.30 9.54
C PHE A 522 -1.43 -24.67 9.08
N THR A 523 -1.28 -25.29 7.91
CA THR A 523 0.01 -25.45 7.22
C THR A 523 0.35 -24.17 6.45
N GLN A 524 1.59 -23.69 6.54
CA GLN A 524 2.03 -22.56 5.70
C GLN A 524 2.12 -22.99 4.22
N PRO A 525 1.66 -22.17 3.26
CA PRO A 525 1.75 -22.49 1.84
C PRO A 525 3.21 -22.48 1.38
N HIS A 526 3.47 -23.12 0.24
CA HIS A 526 4.75 -23.05 -0.46
C HIS A 526 4.89 -21.66 -1.10
N ILE A 527 5.72 -20.82 -0.49
CA ILE A 527 5.94 -19.42 -0.87
C ILE A 527 7.26 -19.34 -1.64
N ASN A 528 7.20 -19.08 -2.95
CA ASN A 528 8.38 -18.83 -3.77
C ASN A 528 8.24 -17.49 -4.52
N PRO A 529 8.83 -16.38 -4.04
CA PRO A 529 8.94 -15.14 -4.82
C PRO A 529 9.81 -15.26 -6.09
N ASP A 530 10.66 -16.30 -6.16
CA ASP A 530 11.60 -16.55 -7.25
C ASP A 530 12.59 -15.39 -7.46
N TYR A 531 13.02 -14.75 -6.36
CA TYR A 531 13.87 -13.54 -6.40
C TYR A 531 15.13 -13.75 -7.25
N PHE A 532 15.36 -12.82 -8.18
CA PHE A 532 16.48 -12.85 -9.15
C PHE A 532 16.45 -14.04 -10.12
N GLY A 533 15.32 -14.73 -10.26
CA GLY A 533 15.09 -15.74 -11.30
C GLY A 533 15.17 -15.15 -12.71
N VAL A 534 14.83 -13.86 -12.87
CA VAL A 534 15.09 -13.11 -14.11
C VAL A 534 16.28 -12.16 -13.94
N GLY A 535 17.25 -12.21 -14.86
CA GLY A 535 18.53 -11.50 -14.77
C GLY A 535 18.43 -9.97 -14.70
N PHE A 536 17.41 -9.36 -15.32
CA PHE A 536 17.15 -7.91 -15.27
C PHE A 536 17.18 -7.33 -13.85
N ASP A 537 16.67 -8.09 -12.88
CA ASP A 537 16.50 -7.64 -11.51
C ASP A 537 17.85 -7.43 -10.80
N ILE A 538 18.87 -8.21 -11.18
CA ILE A 538 20.25 -8.08 -10.70
C ILE A 538 20.96 -6.90 -11.38
N ASP A 539 20.72 -6.70 -12.67
CA ASP A 539 21.34 -5.62 -13.44
C ASP A 539 20.84 -4.24 -12.93
N ILE A 540 19.51 -4.07 -12.81
CA ILE A 540 18.88 -2.80 -12.37
C ILE A 540 19.32 -2.42 -10.94
N ILE A 541 19.23 -3.34 -9.98
CA ILE A 541 19.65 -3.08 -8.60
C ILE A 541 21.17 -2.87 -8.50
N GLY A 542 21.97 -3.53 -9.36
CA GLY A 542 23.42 -3.37 -9.45
C GLY A 542 23.84 -1.99 -9.95
N TYR A 543 23.16 -1.43 -10.95
CA TYR A 543 23.36 -0.03 -11.35
C TYR A 543 22.91 0.93 -10.22
N GLY A 544 21.83 0.59 -9.52
CA GLY A 544 21.33 1.29 -8.34
C GLY A 544 22.35 1.46 -7.22
N SER A 545 23.18 0.44 -6.99
CA SER A 545 24.29 0.48 -6.04
C SER A 545 25.33 1.55 -6.39
N GLU A 546 25.61 1.76 -7.68
CA GLU A 546 26.53 2.81 -8.13
C GLU A 546 25.86 4.19 -8.13
N PHE A 547 24.54 4.29 -8.31
CA PHE A 547 23.78 5.52 -8.02
C PHE A 547 23.88 5.89 -6.53
N ALA A 548 23.65 4.95 -5.61
CA ALA A 548 23.77 5.16 -4.17
C ALA A 548 25.17 5.65 -3.76
N ARG A 549 26.24 5.14 -4.39
CA ARG A 549 27.62 5.64 -4.22
C ARG A 549 27.79 7.08 -4.71
N ARG A 550 27.26 7.42 -5.90
CA ARG A 550 27.32 8.80 -6.43
C ARG A 550 26.54 9.78 -5.56
N LEU A 551 25.41 9.34 -4.99
CA LEU A 551 24.59 10.10 -4.05
C LEU A 551 25.27 10.30 -2.68
N ALA A 552 25.86 9.27 -2.10
CA ALA A 552 26.66 9.39 -0.87
C ALA A 552 27.90 10.30 -1.06
N ALA A 553 28.45 10.34 -2.28
CA ALA A 553 29.55 11.23 -2.67
C ALA A 553 29.10 12.65 -3.06
N ALA A 554 27.79 12.92 -3.17
CA ALA A 554 27.27 14.25 -3.46
C ALA A 554 27.23 15.11 -2.18
N SER A 555 27.61 16.38 -2.29
CA SER A 555 27.46 17.32 -1.19
C SER A 555 25.98 17.69 -1.01
N PRO A 556 25.45 17.81 0.22
CA PRO A 556 26.14 17.74 1.51
C PRO A 556 26.17 16.35 2.18
N LEU A 557 25.63 15.28 1.57
CA LEU A 557 25.76 13.92 2.14
C LEU A 557 27.23 13.49 2.31
N SER A 558 28.10 13.91 1.39
CA SER A 558 29.57 13.72 1.45
C SER A 558 30.21 14.15 2.77
N ASP A 559 29.59 15.09 3.50
CA ASP A 559 30.12 15.66 4.73
C ASP A 559 29.86 14.74 5.93
N VAL A 560 28.94 13.77 5.78
CA VAL A 560 28.60 12.76 6.80
C VAL A 560 28.82 11.31 6.34
N MET A 561 28.82 11.01 5.04
CA MET A 561 29.01 9.66 4.49
C MET A 561 30.48 9.42 4.11
N ILE A 562 31.38 9.45 5.10
CA ILE A 562 32.84 9.60 4.89
C ILE A 562 33.47 8.46 4.08
N LYS A 563 33.07 7.21 4.33
CA LYS A 563 33.68 6.02 3.74
C LYS A 563 32.72 4.85 3.76
N GLU A 564 32.52 4.22 2.60
CA GLU A 564 31.75 2.97 2.47
C GLU A 564 32.40 1.86 3.31
N THR A 565 31.60 1.22 4.16
CA THR A 565 31.98 0.11 5.05
C THR A 565 31.38 -1.22 4.62
N ALA A 566 30.19 -1.22 4.01
CA ALA A 566 29.58 -2.38 3.37
C ALA A 566 28.80 -1.97 2.11
N PRO A 567 28.91 -2.71 0.97
CA PRO A 567 29.84 -3.79 0.72
C PRO A 567 31.32 -3.36 0.70
N GLY A 568 31.58 -2.06 0.56
CA GLY A 568 32.91 -1.47 0.46
C GLY A 568 33.26 -1.16 -1.00
N SER A 569 33.84 0.01 -1.25
CA SER A 569 33.97 0.62 -2.59
C SER A 569 34.87 -0.11 -3.60
N THR A 570 35.41 -1.28 -3.26
CA THR A 570 36.09 -2.20 -4.17
C THR A 570 35.18 -3.31 -4.71
N VAL A 571 33.95 -3.45 -4.18
CA VAL A 571 32.98 -4.47 -4.60
C VAL A 571 32.14 -3.91 -5.74
N THR A 572 32.37 -4.45 -6.95
CA THR A 572 31.83 -3.98 -8.24
C THR A 572 31.60 -5.17 -9.19
N GLY A 573 30.78 -5.01 -10.23
CA GLY A 573 30.48 -6.05 -11.22
C GLY A 573 29.98 -7.35 -10.59
N ASP A 574 30.48 -8.51 -11.05
CA ASP A 574 30.12 -9.85 -10.56
C ASP A 574 30.21 -9.99 -9.02
N THR A 575 31.17 -9.30 -8.39
CA THR A 575 31.33 -9.34 -6.92
C THR A 575 30.22 -8.58 -6.20
N LEU A 576 29.69 -7.53 -6.82
CA LEU A 576 28.54 -6.76 -6.35
C LEU A 576 27.24 -7.51 -6.61
N ALA A 577 27.07 -8.13 -7.78
CA ALA A 577 25.93 -9.01 -8.06
C ALA A 577 25.85 -10.19 -7.07
N ASN A 578 26.98 -10.84 -6.76
CA ASN A 578 27.02 -11.87 -5.72
C ASN A 578 26.80 -11.28 -4.30
N TYR A 579 27.29 -10.08 -3.99
CA TYR A 579 26.96 -9.42 -2.72
C TYR A 579 25.44 -9.20 -2.59
N THR A 580 24.78 -8.66 -3.61
CA THR A 580 23.33 -8.50 -3.69
C THR A 580 22.62 -9.83 -3.44
N LYS A 581 22.99 -10.91 -4.15
CA LYS A 581 22.43 -12.26 -3.96
C LYS A 581 22.62 -12.86 -2.56
N ASN A 582 23.56 -12.35 -1.75
CA ASN A 582 23.76 -12.78 -0.36
C ASN A 582 23.08 -11.89 0.69
N ASN A 583 22.85 -10.60 0.40
CA ASN A 583 22.42 -9.61 1.40
C ASN A 583 21.00 -9.06 1.14
N ALA A 584 20.48 -9.15 -0.08
CA ALA A 584 19.16 -8.59 -0.41
C ALA A 584 18.00 -9.42 0.18
N GLY A 585 16.84 -8.79 0.30
CA GLY A 585 15.62 -9.42 0.80
C GLY A 585 14.38 -8.56 0.55
N THR A 586 13.22 -9.16 0.85
CA THR A 586 11.89 -8.55 0.75
C THR A 586 11.76 -7.18 1.43
N GLU A 587 10.97 -6.28 0.85
CA GLU A 587 10.48 -5.06 1.53
C GLU A 587 9.08 -5.24 2.13
N TYR A 588 8.58 -6.47 2.12
CA TYR A 588 7.32 -6.87 2.73
C TYR A 588 6.09 -6.31 2.01
N HIS A 589 6.19 -6.08 0.69
CA HIS A 589 5.21 -5.44 -0.18
C HIS A 589 4.46 -6.37 -1.18
N PRO A 590 4.36 -7.70 -1.01
CA PRO A 590 4.03 -8.59 -2.13
C PRO A 590 2.63 -8.36 -2.72
N VAL A 591 2.47 -8.57 -4.03
CA VAL A 591 1.20 -8.43 -4.79
C VAL A 591 0.89 -9.62 -5.71
N GLY A 592 -0.19 -9.52 -6.50
CA GLY A 592 -0.39 -10.30 -7.73
C GLY A 592 -1.01 -11.70 -7.61
N THR A 593 -1.00 -12.34 -6.44
CA THR A 593 -1.45 -13.74 -6.29
C THR A 593 -2.94 -14.02 -6.58
N CYS A 594 -3.76 -12.98 -6.71
CA CYS A 594 -5.15 -13.02 -7.15
C CYS A 594 -5.43 -11.94 -8.23
N SER A 595 -4.46 -11.71 -9.12
CA SER A 595 -4.41 -10.60 -10.10
C SER A 595 -5.74 -10.21 -10.75
N MET A 596 -6.00 -8.89 -10.78
CA MET A 596 -7.04 -8.22 -11.55
C MET A 596 -6.56 -8.01 -12.99
N LEU A 597 -6.76 -9.04 -13.81
CA LEU A 597 -6.42 -9.08 -15.23
C LEU A 597 -7.60 -9.70 -16.00
N PRO A 598 -7.66 -9.57 -17.34
CA PRO A 598 -8.55 -10.40 -18.14
C PRO A 598 -8.31 -11.89 -17.85
N LYS A 599 -9.38 -12.70 -17.78
CA LYS A 599 -9.28 -14.14 -17.49
C LYS A 599 -8.34 -14.88 -18.45
N ASP A 600 -8.40 -14.53 -19.73
CA ASP A 600 -7.57 -15.11 -20.80
C ASP A 600 -6.13 -14.55 -20.81
N SER A 601 -5.81 -13.66 -19.87
CA SER A 601 -4.50 -13.09 -19.58
C SER A 601 -4.07 -13.34 -18.12
N GLY A 602 -4.52 -14.45 -17.51
CA GLY A 602 -4.10 -14.87 -16.17
C GLY A 602 -4.92 -14.29 -15.01
N GLY A 603 -6.04 -13.63 -15.27
CA GLY A 603 -6.89 -13.02 -14.25
C GLY A 603 -7.59 -14.01 -13.31
N VAL A 604 -7.62 -13.66 -12.02
CA VAL A 604 -8.40 -14.34 -10.97
C VAL A 604 -9.68 -13.57 -10.65
N VAL A 605 -9.62 -12.24 -10.59
CA VAL A 605 -10.77 -11.34 -10.42
C VAL A 605 -10.98 -10.44 -11.63
N ASP A 606 -12.24 -10.07 -11.87
CA ASP A 606 -12.59 -9.00 -12.82
C ASP A 606 -12.32 -7.60 -12.24
N THR A 607 -12.50 -6.55 -13.04
CA THR A 607 -12.36 -5.15 -12.59
C THR A 607 -13.45 -4.69 -11.62
N THR A 608 -14.46 -5.50 -11.33
CA THR A 608 -15.36 -5.27 -10.19
C THR A 608 -14.85 -5.96 -8.91
N LEU A 609 -13.69 -6.63 -8.96
CA LEU A 609 -13.09 -7.49 -7.96
C LEU A 609 -13.84 -8.80 -7.67
N THR A 610 -14.74 -9.25 -8.56
CA THR A 610 -15.41 -10.55 -8.43
C THR A 610 -14.57 -11.67 -9.04
N VAL A 611 -14.44 -12.79 -8.31
CA VAL A 611 -13.69 -13.98 -8.77
C VAL A 611 -14.37 -14.59 -9.98
N TYR A 612 -13.63 -14.82 -11.06
CA TYR A 612 -14.17 -15.27 -12.35
C TYR A 612 -14.95 -16.59 -12.26
N GLY A 613 -16.21 -16.58 -12.67
CA GLY A 613 -17.11 -17.74 -12.59
C GLY A 613 -17.85 -17.87 -11.26
N SER A 614 -17.70 -16.90 -10.34
CA SER A 614 -18.55 -16.74 -9.16
C SER A 614 -19.51 -15.55 -9.31
N ALA A 615 -20.67 -15.59 -8.66
CA ALA A 615 -21.64 -14.49 -8.67
C ALA A 615 -21.35 -13.43 -7.60
N ASN A 616 -20.69 -13.83 -6.50
CA ASN A 616 -20.71 -13.12 -5.23
C ASN A 616 -19.49 -13.39 -4.31
N LEU A 617 -18.40 -13.93 -4.86
CA LEU A 617 -17.10 -14.01 -4.18
C LEU A 617 -16.19 -12.91 -4.71
N ARG A 618 -15.47 -12.23 -3.81
CA ARG A 618 -14.55 -11.13 -4.14
C ARG A 618 -13.21 -11.30 -3.42
N VAL A 619 -12.13 -10.84 -4.03
CA VAL A 619 -10.83 -10.65 -3.37
C VAL A 619 -10.53 -9.16 -3.33
N ILE A 620 -10.15 -8.64 -2.16
CA ILE A 620 -10.02 -7.20 -1.92
C ILE A 620 -8.85 -6.97 -0.96
N ASP A 621 -7.63 -7.08 -1.50
CA ASP A 621 -6.36 -6.73 -0.87
C ASP A 621 -5.26 -6.66 -1.95
N THR A 622 -4.00 -6.49 -1.56
CA THR A 622 -2.81 -6.41 -2.45
C THR A 622 -2.66 -7.59 -3.43
N SER A 623 -3.26 -8.75 -3.17
CA SER A 623 -3.23 -9.88 -4.12
C SER A 623 -3.85 -9.54 -5.49
N ILE A 624 -4.75 -8.55 -5.58
CA ILE A 624 -5.40 -8.18 -6.85
C ILE A 624 -4.56 -7.24 -7.71
N VAL A 625 -3.53 -6.59 -7.16
CA VAL A 625 -2.66 -5.67 -7.90
C VAL A 625 -1.92 -6.45 -8.99
N PRO A 626 -2.12 -6.14 -10.29
CA PRO A 626 -1.63 -6.99 -11.38
C PRO A 626 -0.14 -6.81 -11.68
N LEU A 627 0.38 -5.62 -11.39
CA LEU A 627 1.74 -5.17 -11.64
C LEU A 627 2.20 -4.32 -10.46
N GLU A 628 3.41 -4.59 -9.97
CA GLU A 628 4.02 -3.92 -8.81
C GLU A 628 4.27 -2.41 -9.06
N LEU A 629 4.46 -1.63 -7.99
CA LEU A 629 4.44 -0.17 -8.01
C LEU A 629 5.66 0.48 -7.33
N SER A 630 6.12 1.65 -7.80
CA SER A 630 7.14 2.50 -7.16
C SER A 630 6.67 3.21 -5.88
N THR A 631 6.05 2.47 -4.95
CA THR A 631 5.61 2.95 -3.63
C THR A 631 5.45 1.81 -2.63
N HIS A 632 5.65 2.13 -1.35
CA HIS A 632 5.09 1.36 -0.24
C HIS A 632 3.56 1.17 -0.41
N THR A 633 3.06 -0.06 -0.31
CA THR A 633 1.71 -0.46 -0.78
C THR A 633 0.53 -0.03 0.10
N MET A 634 0.76 0.74 1.18
CA MET A 634 -0.24 1.16 2.17
C MET A 634 -1.40 1.96 1.56
N ALA A 635 -1.13 3.11 0.93
CA ALA A 635 -2.17 3.97 0.37
C ALA A 635 -2.98 3.23 -0.70
N THR A 636 -2.27 2.55 -1.63
CA THR A 636 -2.85 1.67 -2.64
C THR A 636 -3.84 0.66 -2.05
N THR A 637 -3.51 0.01 -0.93
CA THR A 637 -4.39 -0.98 -0.27
C THR A 637 -5.67 -0.35 0.26
N TYR A 638 -5.59 0.84 0.87
CA TYR A 638 -6.79 1.58 1.31
C TYR A 638 -7.61 2.07 0.11
N GLY A 639 -6.97 2.55 -0.96
CA GLY A 639 -7.64 2.95 -2.20
C GLY A 639 -8.44 1.81 -2.83
N ILE A 640 -7.84 0.61 -2.90
CA ILE A 640 -8.52 -0.62 -3.34
C ILE A 640 -9.74 -0.91 -2.47
N ALA A 641 -9.61 -0.88 -1.14
CA ALA A 641 -10.69 -1.22 -0.23
C ALA A 641 -11.83 -0.18 -0.22
N GLU A 642 -11.50 1.10 -0.31
CA GLU A 642 -12.46 2.22 -0.43
C GLU A 642 -13.24 2.16 -1.75
N LYS A 643 -12.55 1.87 -2.85
CA LYS A 643 -13.18 1.67 -4.16
C LYS A 643 -14.04 0.41 -4.19
N ALA A 644 -13.53 -0.69 -3.66
CA ALA A 644 -14.25 -1.96 -3.57
C ALA A 644 -15.53 -1.84 -2.74
N ALA A 645 -15.48 -1.08 -1.64
CA ALA A 645 -16.68 -0.75 -0.87
C ALA A 645 -17.70 -0.03 -1.75
N ASP A 646 -17.32 0.99 -2.51
CA ASP A 646 -18.26 1.74 -3.35
C ASP A 646 -18.76 0.93 -4.58
N ILE A 647 -17.97 -0.02 -5.12
CA ILE A 647 -18.42 -1.01 -6.14
C ILE A 647 -19.45 -1.98 -5.55
N ILE A 648 -19.20 -2.56 -4.36
CA ILE A 648 -20.17 -3.41 -3.64
C ILE A 648 -21.43 -2.60 -3.35
N LYS A 649 -21.27 -1.33 -2.93
CA LYS A 649 -22.40 -0.43 -2.69
C LYS A 649 -23.21 -0.23 -3.98
N LYS A 650 -22.57 0.09 -5.11
CA LYS A 650 -23.19 0.20 -6.46
C LYS A 650 -23.94 -1.06 -6.88
N LYS A 651 -23.44 -2.25 -6.56
CA LYS A 651 -24.07 -3.56 -6.87
C LYS A 651 -25.34 -3.85 -6.04
N HIS A 652 -25.35 -3.48 -4.75
CA HIS A 652 -26.44 -3.85 -3.82
C HIS A 652 -27.39 -2.72 -3.43
N TRP A 653 -27.02 -1.47 -3.70
CA TRP A 653 -27.85 -0.31 -3.43
C TRP A 653 -28.82 -0.09 -4.58
N VAL A 654 -30.03 -0.63 -4.42
CA VAL A 654 -31.17 -0.16 -5.20
C VAL A 654 -31.43 1.30 -4.79
N VAL A 655 -30.89 2.24 -5.56
CA VAL A 655 -31.51 3.56 -5.66
C VAL A 655 -32.93 3.30 -6.18
N THR A 656 -33.93 3.32 -5.30
CA THR A 656 -35.28 3.64 -5.76
C THR A 656 -35.17 5.01 -6.39
N ALA A 657 -35.24 5.08 -7.73
CA ALA A 657 -35.26 6.33 -8.46
C ALA A 657 -36.28 7.23 -7.76
N ALA A 658 -35.87 8.46 -7.41
CA ALA A 658 -36.74 9.37 -6.69
C ALA A 658 -38.02 9.51 -7.51
N ASP A 659 -39.16 9.16 -6.93
CA ASP A 659 -40.44 9.17 -7.64
C ASP A 659 -40.62 10.57 -8.25
N GLU A 660 -40.56 10.67 -9.59
CA GLU A 660 -40.95 11.86 -10.32
C GLU A 660 -42.47 12.02 -10.26
N THR A 661 -42.92 12.30 -9.03
CA THR A 661 -44.21 12.87 -8.66
C THR A 661 -44.25 14.28 -9.22
N THR A 662 -44.37 14.31 -10.54
CA THR A 662 -44.65 15.46 -11.40
C THR A 662 -45.90 16.14 -10.87
N SER A 663 -45.68 17.08 -9.95
CA SER A 663 -46.70 17.92 -9.35
C SER A 663 -47.17 18.92 -10.41
N ALA A 664 -47.99 18.41 -11.32
CA ALA A 664 -48.56 19.13 -12.45
C ALA A 664 -49.53 20.21 -11.94
N ALA A 665 -48.97 21.31 -11.45
CA ALA A 665 -49.68 22.53 -11.10
C ALA A 665 -50.34 23.09 -12.36
N ALA A 666 -51.64 22.82 -12.51
CA ALA A 666 -52.36 23.04 -13.75
C ALA A 666 -52.39 24.54 -14.13
N VAL A 667 -51.94 24.86 -15.34
CA VAL A 667 -52.08 26.20 -15.93
C VAL A 667 -53.55 26.40 -16.34
N ALA A 668 -54.36 26.92 -15.42
CA ALA A 668 -55.75 27.28 -15.66
C ALA A 668 -55.84 28.64 -16.37
N SER A 669 -56.18 28.64 -17.66
CA SER A 669 -56.39 29.88 -18.42
C SER A 669 -57.73 30.53 -18.10
N THR A 670 -57.72 31.82 -17.76
CA THR A 670 -58.85 32.72 -17.99
C THR A 670 -58.35 34.06 -18.54
N ALA A 671 -59.08 34.60 -19.51
CA ALA A 671 -58.73 35.85 -20.18
C ALA A 671 -59.62 37.00 -19.68
N THR A 672 -59.10 38.24 -19.73
CA THR A 672 -59.91 39.46 -19.66
C THR A 672 -59.37 40.45 -20.68
N ALA A 673 -60.25 41.22 -21.34
CA ALA A 673 -59.89 42.13 -22.44
C ALA A 673 -60.15 43.61 -22.10
N GLY A 674 -59.31 44.51 -22.61
CA GLY A 674 -59.49 45.96 -22.47
C GLY A 674 -58.46 46.80 -23.23
N LYS A 675 -58.93 47.55 -24.24
CA LYS A 675 -58.20 48.66 -24.92
C LYS A 675 -58.21 49.90 -23.98
N ALA A 676 -57.38 50.95 -24.09
CA ALA A 676 -56.03 51.24 -24.64
C ALA A 676 -55.67 52.65 -24.04
N THR A 677 -54.78 53.58 -24.46
CA THR A 677 -53.98 54.02 -25.64
C THR A 677 -52.90 55.02 -25.08
N ASP A 678 -51.84 55.56 -25.70
CA ASP A 678 -51.19 55.47 -27.03
C ASP A 678 -49.72 56.03 -26.97
N THR A 679 -49.04 56.11 -28.13
CA THR A 679 -47.88 56.99 -28.47
C THR A 679 -46.68 57.15 -27.50
N ALA A 680 -45.62 56.40 -27.81
CA ALA A 680 -44.30 56.92 -28.27
C ALA A 680 -43.36 57.78 -27.38
N VAL A 681 -42.17 58.02 -27.95
CA VAL A 681 -41.09 58.98 -27.61
C VAL A 681 -39.91 58.47 -26.75
N THR A 682 -38.75 58.59 -27.39
CA THR A 682 -37.34 58.40 -27.00
C THR A 682 -36.89 58.90 -25.62
N GLY A 683 -35.86 58.27 -25.05
CA GLY A 683 -35.03 58.84 -23.97
C GLY A 683 -33.71 58.08 -23.77
N SER A 684 -32.57 58.77 -23.91
CA SER A 684 -31.22 58.19 -23.79
C SER A 684 -30.80 57.91 -22.34
N THR A 685 -30.13 56.78 -22.12
CA THR A 685 -29.21 56.61 -20.98
C THR A 685 -27.92 57.41 -21.21
N ASN A 686 -27.44 58.14 -20.20
CA ASN A 686 -26.01 58.38 -19.98
C ASN A 686 -25.76 59.08 -18.63
N GLN A 687 -24.55 58.85 -18.08
CA GLN A 687 -23.94 59.56 -16.93
C GLN A 687 -24.61 59.33 -15.54
N ASP A 688 -23.88 59.26 -14.42
CA ASP A 688 -22.42 59.25 -14.27
C ASP A 688 -21.88 58.52 -13.01
N SER A 689 -20.57 58.35 -13.05
CA SER A 689 -19.55 57.97 -12.05
C SER A 689 -19.77 58.22 -10.54
N ALA A 690 -19.25 57.28 -9.73
CA ALA A 690 -18.70 57.44 -8.36
C ALA A 690 -19.69 57.86 -7.22
N ASP A 691 -19.38 57.79 -5.91
CA ASP A 691 -18.12 57.59 -5.18
C ASP A 691 -18.35 57.09 -3.71
N SER A 692 -17.26 56.76 -3.01
CA SER A 692 -17.01 57.00 -1.57
C SER A 692 -17.89 56.38 -0.45
N SER A 693 -17.29 55.39 0.24
CA SER A 693 -17.10 55.29 1.71
C SER A 693 -18.20 55.59 2.77
N SER A 694 -18.46 54.55 3.61
CA SER A 694 -18.48 54.59 5.11
C SER A 694 -19.71 55.12 5.89
N SER A 695 -19.63 55.04 7.24
CA SER A 695 -20.62 55.40 8.30
C SER A 695 -21.82 54.43 8.43
N THR A 696 -21.98 53.57 9.47
CA THR A 696 -22.13 53.66 10.96
C THR A 696 -23.58 53.68 11.46
N LEU A 697 -23.95 52.67 12.28
CA LEU A 697 -24.79 52.69 13.51
C LEU A 697 -25.98 53.71 13.60
N SER A 698 -27.22 53.33 13.96
CA SER A 698 -27.54 52.68 15.25
C SER A 698 -29.06 52.42 15.53
N THR A 699 -29.34 51.62 16.57
CA THR A 699 -30.43 51.74 17.59
C THR A 699 -31.92 51.38 17.32
N GLY A 700 -32.42 50.44 18.15
CA GLY A 700 -33.80 50.42 18.71
C GLY A 700 -34.70 49.24 18.26
N ALA A 701 -35.48 48.54 19.11
CA ALA A 701 -35.64 48.47 20.58
C ALA A 701 -36.15 47.04 20.94
N LYS A 702 -35.79 46.34 22.04
CA LYS A 702 -35.89 46.57 23.50
C LYS A 702 -37.31 46.50 24.13
N ILE A 703 -37.57 45.42 24.87
CA ILE A 703 -38.35 45.20 26.13
C ILE A 703 -38.09 43.71 26.51
N GLY A 704 -37.92 43.23 27.75
CA GLY A 704 -37.93 43.83 29.10
C GLY A 704 -38.63 42.87 30.10
N ILE A 705 -37.98 41.85 30.68
CA ILE A 705 -37.07 41.82 31.86
C ILE A 705 -37.74 42.00 33.25
N GLY A 706 -37.55 41.00 34.12
CA GLY A 706 -37.44 41.05 35.60
C GLY A 706 -36.66 39.79 36.03
N ILE A 707 -35.55 39.80 36.80
CA ILE A 707 -35.20 40.45 38.08
C ILE A 707 -36.08 39.89 39.23
N GLY A 708 -35.56 39.32 40.32
CA GLY A 708 -34.18 38.99 40.78
C GLY A 708 -34.21 38.71 42.31
N ALA A 709 -33.24 38.11 43.00
CA ALA A 709 -31.92 37.50 42.70
C ALA A 709 -31.68 36.35 43.74
N GLY A 710 -30.49 35.86 44.17
CA GLY A 710 -29.07 36.18 43.97
C GLY A 710 -28.18 35.49 45.04
N VAL A 711 -26.86 35.76 45.06
CA VAL A 711 -25.84 35.28 46.05
C VAL A 711 -25.47 33.77 45.95
N GLY A 712 -24.19 33.42 46.21
CA GLY A 712 -23.86 32.06 46.71
C GLY A 712 -22.84 31.19 45.96
N ALA A 713 -21.78 31.74 45.36
CA ALA A 713 -20.71 30.93 44.75
C ALA A 713 -19.77 30.24 45.79
N ALA A 714 -20.31 29.37 46.66
CA ALA A 714 -19.55 28.58 47.63
C ALA A 714 -20.37 27.40 48.22
N ALA A 715 -20.71 26.37 47.43
CA ALA A 715 -21.38 25.17 47.95
C ALA A 715 -21.09 23.87 47.17
N VAL A 716 -21.27 23.88 45.84
CA VAL A 716 -21.34 22.64 45.04
C VAL A 716 -20.00 21.88 44.95
N LEU A 717 -18.86 22.60 44.94
CA LEU A 717 -17.52 22.00 44.88
C LEU A 717 -17.14 21.17 46.13
N ALA A 718 -17.86 21.30 47.24
CA ALA A 718 -17.63 20.50 48.45
C ALA A 718 -18.23 19.09 48.37
N GLY A 719 -19.24 18.85 47.52
CA GLY A 719 -19.94 17.56 47.45
C GLY A 719 -19.17 16.46 46.72
N LEU A 720 -18.53 16.81 45.59
CA LEU A 720 -17.87 15.84 44.71
C LEU A 720 -16.58 15.25 45.31
N LEU A 721 -15.79 16.07 46.01
CA LEU A 721 -14.54 15.62 46.66
C LEU A 721 -14.78 14.59 47.79
N VAL A 722 -15.93 14.64 48.46
CA VAL A 722 -16.28 13.67 49.52
C VAL A 722 -16.69 12.32 48.91
N PHE A 723 -17.33 12.30 47.74
CA PHE A 723 -17.75 11.06 47.08
C PHE A 723 -16.54 10.27 46.54
N CYS A 724 -15.55 10.95 45.95
CA CYS A 724 -14.34 10.32 45.40
C CYS A 724 -13.40 9.71 46.46
N LEU A 725 -13.47 10.14 47.73
CA LEU A 725 -12.63 9.61 48.82
C LEU A 725 -13.28 8.45 49.60
N ALA A 726 -14.56 8.15 49.39
CA ALA A 726 -15.32 7.22 50.22
C ALA A 726 -15.19 5.73 49.85
N LYS A 727 -14.66 5.36 48.66
CA LYS A 727 -14.61 3.96 48.19
C LYS A 727 -13.27 3.22 48.41
N LYS A 728 -12.28 3.85 49.03
CA LYS A 728 -10.97 3.23 49.34
C LYS A 728 -10.88 2.75 50.80
N ARG A 729 -11.54 1.61 51.14
CA ARG A 729 -11.24 0.70 52.29
C ARG A 729 -12.31 -0.38 52.52
N LYS A 730 -12.01 -1.65 52.16
CA LYS A 730 -12.20 -2.87 52.99
C LYS A 730 -11.71 -4.11 52.25
N ASN A 731 -11.45 -5.19 53.00
CA ASN A 731 -10.93 -6.50 52.58
C ASN A 731 -9.51 -6.42 51.96
N LYS A 732 -8.38 -6.59 52.68
CA LYS A 732 -7.92 -7.55 53.71
C LYS A 732 -7.18 -8.74 53.07
N LYS A 733 -5.88 -8.88 53.38
CA LYS A 733 -4.97 -9.92 52.88
C LYS A 733 -5.47 -11.34 53.12
N VAL A 734 -5.19 -12.21 52.15
CA VAL A 734 -4.97 -13.66 52.29
C VAL A 734 -3.72 -13.96 51.45
N ASP A 735 -2.91 -14.94 51.85
CA ASP A 735 -1.62 -15.24 51.19
C ASP A 735 -1.80 -16.08 49.92
N GLU A 736 -1.15 -15.69 48.83
CA GLU A 736 -1.06 -16.51 47.61
C GLU A 736 0.11 -17.49 47.71
N LYS A 737 -0.22 -18.76 47.93
CA LYS A 737 0.71 -19.89 47.78
C LYS A 737 0.07 -21.01 46.98
N GLY A 738 0.68 -21.31 45.83
CA GLY A 738 0.59 -22.60 45.18
C GLY A 738 -0.57 -22.80 44.21
N TRP A 739 -0.29 -22.70 42.91
CA TRP A 739 -0.89 -23.60 41.92
C TRP A 739 0.10 -24.02 40.81
N TYR A 740 1.32 -24.40 41.23
CA TYR A 740 2.17 -25.30 40.43
C TYR A 740 2.35 -26.59 41.22
N GLY A 741 1.84 -27.69 40.67
CA GLY A 741 1.84 -29.02 41.27
C GLY A 741 1.19 -30.04 40.35
N ASP A 742 1.65 -31.28 40.46
CA ASP A 742 1.06 -32.50 39.88
C ASP A 742 0.82 -32.55 38.36
N ARG A 743 1.94 -32.58 37.62
CA ARG A 743 2.22 -33.70 36.69
C ARG A 743 3.73 -33.89 36.47
N ALA A 744 4.39 -34.54 37.43
CA ALA A 744 5.73 -35.10 37.26
C ALA A 744 5.63 -36.61 37.03
N GLY A 745 6.44 -37.14 36.12
CA GLY A 745 6.49 -38.56 35.78
C GLY A 745 6.42 -38.80 34.26
N GLY A 746 7.51 -39.16 33.58
CA GLY A 746 8.91 -39.23 34.04
C GLY A 746 9.72 -40.19 33.19
N TRP A 747 10.79 -39.70 32.57
CA TRP A 747 11.78 -40.49 31.83
C TRP A 747 13.19 -40.00 32.16
N ASN A 748 14.15 -40.92 32.19
CA ASN A 748 15.48 -40.68 32.76
C ASN A 748 16.41 -39.93 31.81
N GLU A 749 17.31 -39.15 32.39
CA GLU A 749 18.52 -38.67 31.70
C GLU A 749 19.43 -39.84 31.29
N GLN A 750 19.98 -39.81 30.07
CA GLN A 750 21.31 -40.35 29.80
C GLN A 750 21.92 -39.83 28.49
N GLY A 751 22.84 -38.87 28.60
CA GLY A 751 23.94 -38.64 27.65
C GLY A 751 23.61 -38.00 26.28
N GLY A 752 23.75 -36.68 26.19
CA GLY A 752 23.86 -35.93 24.94
C GLY A 752 24.48 -34.56 25.22
N ALA A 753 25.53 -34.17 24.49
CA ALA A 753 26.35 -33.01 24.84
C ALA A 753 25.59 -31.67 24.75
N GLU A 754 25.73 -30.84 25.78
CA GLU A 754 25.25 -29.45 25.74
C GLU A 754 26.10 -28.61 24.78
N THR A 755 25.43 -27.87 23.89
CA THR A 755 25.95 -26.61 23.34
C THR A 755 24.99 -25.49 23.77
N PRO A 756 25.46 -24.43 24.43
CA PRO A 756 24.57 -23.40 24.97
C PRO A 756 24.03 -22.53 23.83
N TYR A 757 22.73 -22.68 23.56
CA TYR A 757 21.99 -21.87 22.61
C TYR A 757 21.97 -20.42 23.10
N LYS A 758 22.80 -19.55 22.53
CA LYS A 758 22.72 -18.10 22.78
C LYS A 758 21.39 -17.60 22.20
N ALA A 759 20.57 -16.97 23.03
CA ALA A 759 19.44 -16.21 22.53
C ALA A 759 19.97 -15.02 21.73
N ALA A 760 19.76 -15.03 20.40
CA ALA A 760 19.83 -13.82 19.60
C ALA A 760 18.66 -12.90 19.99
N GLY A 761 18.88 -11.58 19.96
CA GLY A 761 17.78 -10.62 20.04
C GLY A 761 16.89 -10.70 18.79
N PRO A 762 15.64 -10.22 18.85
CA PRO A 762 14.76 -10.19 17.68
C PRO A 762 15.36 -9.27 16.61
N ALA A 763 15.77 -9.84 15.48
CA ALA A 763 16.18 -9.07 14.31
C ALA A 763 14.93 -8.44 13.65
N TYR A 764 14.85 -7.12 13.66
CA TYR A 764 13.81 -6.37 12.95
C TYR A 764 13.94 -6.55 11.42
N PRO A 765 12.86 -6.65 10.63
CA PRO A 765 12.90 -6.78 9.17
C PRO A 765 13.99 -5.97 8.43
N MET A 766 14.03 -4.63 8.55
CA MET A 766 15.07 -3.82 7.85
C MET A 766 16.47 -3.93 8.49
N ALA A 767 16.62 -4.65 9.60
CA ALA A 767 17.90 -5.06 10.18
C ALA A 767 18.22 -6.55 9.93
N ALA A 768 17.27 -7.33 9.40
CA ALA A 768 17.41 -8.76 9.13
C ALA A 768 18.20 -9.05 7.85
N PHE A 769 18.45 -8.03 7.02
CA PHE A 769 19.51 -8.04 6.00
C PHE A 769 20.92 -8.35 6.58
N ASN A 770 21.11 -8.16 7.90
CA ASN A 770 22.41 -7.95 8.51
C ASN A 770 22.76 -8.95 9.64
N SER A 771 22.02 -10.06 9.79
CA SER A 771 22.25 -11.05 10.86
C SER A 771 22.97 -12.33 10.39
N HIS A 772 24.20 -12.19 9.87
CA HIS A 772 25.17 -13.28 9.76
C HIS A 772 26.61 -12.76 9.93
N ASP A 773 27.47 -13.60 10.51
CA ASP A 773 28.87 -13.26 10.85
C ASP A 773 29.76 -13.31 9.59
N PRO A 774 30.49 -12.24 9.22
CA PRO A 774 31.42 -12.30 8.10
C PRO A 774 32.65 -13.14 8.46
N TYR A 775 33.06 -14.03 7.54
CA TYR A 775 34.18 -14.98 7.67
C TYR A 775 33.96 -16.21 8.59
N ASP A 776 33.10 -17.15 8.19
CA ASP A 776 33.65 -18.50 7.86
C ASP A 776 32.73 -19.29 6.90
N SER A 777 33.12 -19.39 5.63
CA SER A 777 32.53 -20.36 4.69
C SER A 777 33.58 -20.77 3.64
N PRO A 778 33.85 -22.08 3.46
CA PRO A 778 34.83 -22.53 2.47
C PRO A 778 34.26 -22.35 1.06
N THR A 779 34.99 -21.65 0.19
CA THR A 779 34.59 -21.33 -1.19
C THR A 779 34.07 -22.56 -1.94
N PRO A 780 32.77 -22.63 -2.29
CA PRO A 780 32.26 -23.57 -3.28
C PRO A 780 32.86 -23.21 -4.66
N GLY A 781 32.95 -24.20 -5.55
CA GLY A 781 33.39 -23.94 -6.93
C GLY A 781 32.32 -23.15 -7.69
N PHE A 782 32.73 -22.06 -8.35
CA PHE A 782 31.86 -21.27 -9.24
C PHE A 782 31.25 -22.12 -10.36
N VAL A 783 29.96 -22.44 -10.24
CA VAL A 783 29.04 -22.75 -11.36
C VAL A 783 27.64 -22.33 -10.92
N GLY A 784 26.99 -21.42 -11.66
CA GLY A 784 25.64 -20.93 -11.35
C GLY A 784 25.51 -19.42 -11.49
N HIS A 785 25.30 -18.95 -12.73
CA HIS A 785 24.70 -17.63 -12.96
C HIS A 785 23.18 -17.72 -12.66
N SER A 786 22.42 -16.62 -12.82
CA SER A 786 20.95 -16.73 -12.78
C SER A 786 20.46 -17.69 -13.89
N ARG A 787 19.26 -18.25 -13.76
CA ARG A 787 18.65 -19.13 -14.79
C ARG A 787 18.73 -18.53 -16.20
N ASN A 788 18.66 -17.20 -16.31
CA ASN A 788 19.02 -16.45 -17.51
C ASN A 788 20.27 -15.57 -17.27
N ASP A 789 21.15 -15.45 -18.27
CA ASP A 789 22.35 -14.61 -18.21
C ASP A 789 22.01 -13.12 -17.99
N SER A 790 22.90 -12.37 -17.33
CA SER A 790 22.81 -10.91 -17.22
C SER A 790 23.03 -10.23 -18.58
N PHE A 791 22.37 -9.10 -18.79
CA PHE A 791 22.20 -8.55 -20.14
C PHE A 791 23.46 -7.87 -20.66
N ASN A 792 24.29 -7.33 -19.78
CA ASN A 792 25.56 -6.75 -20.20
C ASN A 792 26.63 -6.77 -19.10
N THR A 793 27.89 -6.90 -19.52
CA THR A 793 29.07 -6.75 -18.65
C THR A 793 29.53 -5.29 -18.61
N ILE A 794 28.59 -4.37 -18.36
CA ILE A 794 28.96 -2.99 -18.03
C ILE A 794 29.79 -3.06 -16.74
N ALA A 795 31.06 -2.70 -16.84
CA ALA A 795 31.94 -2.61 -15.69
C ALA A 795 31.41 -1.49 -14.78
N THR A 796 30.69 -1.87 -13.72
CA THR A 796 30.03 -0.91 -12.80
C THR A 796 31.03 0.06 -12.16
N ALA A 797 32.31 -0.34 -12.11
CA ALA A 797 33.45 0.50 -11.78
C ALA A 797 33.63 1.76 -12.66
N ASP A 798 33.14 1.79 -13.91
CA ASP A 798 33.09 3.02 -14.73
C ASP A 798 32.09 4.01 -14.13
N LEU A 799 30.84 3.56 -13.91
CA LEU A 799 29.76 4.35 -13.29
C LEU A 799 30.19 4.87 -11.91
N ALA A 800 30.80 4.01 -11.09
CA ALA A 800 31.36 4.37 -9.78
C ALA A 800 32.44 5.46 -9.84
N SER A 801 33.15 5.56 -10.97
CA SER A 801 34.24 6.54 -11.17
C SER A 801 33.77 7.88 -11.74
N ARG A 802 32.52 7.97 -12.21
CA ARG A 802 31.98 9.21 -12.79
C ARG A 802 31.83 10.26 -11.70
N THR A 803 32.50 11.39 -11.89
CA THR A 803 32.39 12.53 -10.97
C THR A 803 30.97 13.10 -11.08
N PRO A 804 30.25 13.33 -9.96
CA PRO A 804 28.97 14.04 -9.97
C PRO A 804 29.06 15.32 -10.80
N MET A 805 28.08 15.55 -11.68
CA MET A 805 28.13 16.64 -12.65
C MET A 805 28.28 17.98 -11.94
N ARG A 806 29.48 18.59 -12.06
CA ARG A 806 29.76 19.90 -11.48
C ARG A 806 28.95 20.99 -12.19
N ASN A 807 27.76 21.26 -11.64
CA ASN A 807 26.86 22.38 -11.87
C ASN A 807 27.35 23.36 -12.97
N SER A 808 26.87 23.14 -14.20
CA SER A 808 27.19 23.96 -15.36
C SER A 808 26.46 25.30 -15.27
N SER A 809 27.11 26.26 -14.59
CA SER A 809 26.61 27.58 -14.27
C SER A 809 26.52 28.52 -15.50
N SER A 810 25.66 28.17 -16.46
CA SER A 810 25.40 28.98 -17.66
C SER A 810 24.03 28.75 -18.33
N PHE A 811 22.95 28.51 -17.58
CA PHE A 811 21.60 28.82 -18.06
C PHE A 811 21.10 30.14 -17.45
N SER A 812 21.15 31.19 -18.26
CA SER A 812 20.66 32.52 -17.88
C SER A 812 19.14 32.51 -17.84
N TYR A 813 18.56 32.52 -16.64
CA TYR A 813 17.12 32.73 -16.44
C TYR A 813 16.69 34.05 -17.10
N GLY A 814 15.92 33.94 -18.20
CA GLY A 814 15.31 35.09 -18.87
C GLY A 814 14.17 35.61 -18.01
N GLY A 815 14.45 36.61 -17.16
CA GLY A 815 13.50 37.09 -16.15
C GLY A 815 12.21 37.68 -16.73
N ALA A 816 11.14 36.88 -16.74
CA ALA A 816 9.78 37.35 -16.93
C ALA A 816 9.30 38.01 -15.63
N GLY A 817 9.29 39.35 -15.60
CA GLY A 817 8.84 40.10 -14.42
C GLY A 817 7.34 39.98 -14.19
N LEU A 818 6.93 39.66 -12.96
CA LEU A 818 5.52 39.67 -12.56
C LEU A 818 4.98 41.11 -12.53
N GLY A 819 4.14 41.44 -13.51
CA GLY A 819 3.26 42.60 -13.51
C GLY A 819 1.80 42.13 -13.55
N PRO A 820 0.93 42.55 -12.62
CA PRO A 820 -0.45 42.08 -12.59
C PRO A 820 -1.35 42.92 -13.49
N ASP A 821 -2.21 42.28 -14.28
CA ASP A 821 -3.53 42.86 -14.62
C ASP A 821 -4.57 41.80 -15.05
N ASN A 822 -5.81 42.24 -15.21
CA ASN A 822 -7.03 41.42 -15.21
C ASN A 822 -7.45 40.92 -16.61
N GLY A 823 -8.09 39.75 -16.67
CA GLY A 823 -8.79 39.26 -17.87
C GLY A 823 -9.57 37.97 -17.64
N ALA A 824 -10.84 37.91 -18.07
CA ALA A 824 -11.70 36.73 -17.93
C ALA A 824 -11.78 35.90 -19.24
N GLY A 825 -12.22 34.65 -19.13
CA GLY A 825 -12.59 33.81 -20.29
C GLY A 825 -13.97 34.18 -20.90
N PRO A 826 -14.68 33.27 -21.62
CA PRO A 826 -14.47 31.80 -21.66
C PRO A 826 -14.68 31.11 -23.05
N TYR A 827 -14.43 29.79 -23.07
CA TYR A 827 -15.15 28.72 -23.81
C TYR A 827 -15.51 28.83 -25.33
N ARG A 828 -14.98 27.84 -26.08
CA ARG A 828 -15.65 26.92 -27.05
C ARG A 828 -15.88 27.25 -28.55
N ASP A 829 -15.62 26.18 -29.33
CA ASP A 829 -16.42 25.56 -30.40
C ASP A 829 -16.19 25.81 -31.93
N HIS A 830 -15.99 24.66 -32.62
CA HIS A 830 -16.43 24.22 -33.95
C HIS A 830 -15.92 24.83 -35.29
N ASP A 831 -15.06 24.05 -35.96
CA ASP A 831 -15.20 23.46 -37.31
C ASP A 831 -15.12 24.26 -38.64
N VAL A 832 -14.90 23.46 -39.72
CA VAL A 832 -15.26 23.66 -41.15
C VAL A 832 -14.24 24.28 -42.13
N MET A 833 -13.42 23.39 -42.71
CA MET A 833 -13.14 23.16 -44.16
C MET A 833 -12.43 24.18 -45.10
N SER A 834 -11.77 23.56 -46.09
CA SER A 834 -11.59 23.92 -47.52
C SER A 834 -10.51 24.92 -47.96
N ASP A 835 -9.65 24.42 -48.86
CA ASP A 835 -9.14 24.95 -50.15
C ASP A 835 -8.63 26.42 -50.23
N ASP A 836 -7.59 26.77 -50.99
CA ASP A 836 -7.22 26.27 -52.33
C ASP A 836 -5.78 26.70 -52.73
N GLY A 837 -5.30 26.30 -53.92
CA GLY A 837 -4.32 27.09 -54.71
C GLY A 837 -2.84 26.72 -54.61
N GLY A 838 -2.34 25.87 -55.53
CA GLY A 838 -0.92 25.49 -55.65
C GLY A 838 -0.05 26.31 -56.63
N HIS A 839 1.01 25.66 -57.14
CA HIS A 839 2.09 26.17 -58.03
C HIS A 839 3.16 27.05 -57.34
N GLY A 840 4.45 27.07 -57.75
CA GLY A 840 5.18 26.24 -58.72
C GLY A 840 6.57 26.81 -59.11
N HIS A 841 7.41 25.99 -59.76
CA HIS A 841 8.70 26.29 -60.44
C HIS A 841 10.03 26.53 -59.67
N GLN A 842 10.91 25.51 -59.76
CA GLN A 842 12.29 25.53 -60.34
C GLN A 842 13.33 26.60 -59.96
N GLY A 843 14.53 26.15 -59.54
CA GLY A 843 15.78 26.93 -59.55
C GLY A 843 17.05 26.08 -59.36
N GLN A 844 18.07 26.28 -60.21
CA GLN A 844 19.42 25.68 -60.10
C GLN A 844 20.23 26.40 -58.99
N GLY A 845 21.29 25.86 -58.36
CA GLY A 845 22.09 24.66 -58.63
C GLY A 845 23.50 25.00 -59.16
N HIS A 846 24.51 25.13 -58.29
CA HIS A 846 25.93 25.24 -58.67
C HIS A 846 26.90 24.86 -57.52
N VAL A 847 28.19 24.67 -57.86
CA VAL A 847 29.27 24.10 -57.02
C VAL A 847 30.45 25.07 -56.93
N TYR A 848 31.16 25.12 -55.79
CA TYR A 848 32.57 25.55 -55.76
C TYR A 848 33.37 24.92 -54.60
N GLN A 849 34.70 24.86 -54.73
CA GLN A 849 35.65 24.24 -53.78
C GLN A 849 36.95 25.11 -53.65
N PRO A 850 37.88 24.83 -52.72
CA PRO A 850 38.71 25.85 -52.08
C PRO A 850 40.14 26.05 -52.66
N PRO A 851 40.90 27.04 -52.16
CA PRO A 851 42.35 27.14 -52.32
C PRO A 851 43.12 26.54 -51.11
N GLY A 852 44.34 26.04 -51.36
CA GLY A 852 45.35 25.72 -50.33
C GLY A 852 46.43 26.82 -50.19
N ALA A 853 47.67 26.57 -49.73
CA ALA A 853 48.32 25.31 -49.33
C ALA A 853 49.62 25.56 -48.53
N GLY A 854 50.17 24.51 -47.90
CA GLY A 854 51.58 24.41 -47.44
C GLY A 854 51.78 24.44 -45.90
N GLY A 855 52.60 23.60 -45.27
CA GLY A 855 53.24 22.33 -45.72
C GLY A 855 54.69 22.13 -45.26
N HIS A 856 55.01 21.01 -44.60
CA HIS A 856 56.37 20.44 -44.42
C HIS A 856 56.31 18.95 -43.99
N THR A 857 57.43 18.21 -44.08
CA THR A 857 57.60 16.75 -43.85
C THR A 857 58.65 16.48 -42.76
N ALA A 858 58.95 15.28 -42.22
CA ALA A 858 58.68 13.85 -42.53
C ALA A 858 58.75 13.02 -41.19
N VAL A 859 58.85 11.69 -41.04
CA VAL A 859 59.05 10.49 -41.92
C VAL A 859 58.58 9.20 -41.17
N ALA A 860 58.64 8.01 -41.80
CA ALA A 860 58.49 6.65 -41.21
C ALA A 860 59.58 5.71 -41.83
N PRO A 861 59.67 4.36 -41.59
CA PRO A 861 58.79 3.42 -40.86
C PRO A 861 59.53 2.32 -40.03
N GLY A 862 58.81 1.26 -39.62
CA GLY A 862 59.38 -0.03 -39.18
C GLY A 862 58.30 -1.12 -38.98
N GLN A 863 58.49 -2.32 -39.57
CA GLN A 863 57.59 -3.49 -39.43
C GLN A 863 58.28 -4.62 -38.67
N GLN A 864 57.50 -5.51 -38.03
CA GLN A 864 57.62 -6.96 -38.30
C GLN A 864 56.36 -7.75 -37.89
N GLN A 865 56.24 -8.96 -38.46
CA GLN A 865 55.18 -9.96 -38.24
C GLN A 865 55.81 -11.25 -37.67
N TRP A 866 55.00 -12.32 -37.58
CA TRP A 866 55.31 -13.72 -37.22
C TRP A 866 55.36 -13.98 -35.70
N GLY A 867 54.79 -15.08 -35.19
CA GLY A 867 54.07 -16.15 -35.88
C GLY A 867 53.26 -17.06 -34.95
N SER A 868 52.57 -18.05 -35.51
CA SER A 868 51.67 -18.96 -34.81
C SER A 868 52.37 -20.13 -34.12
N GLN A 869 51.77 -20.64 -33.03
CA GLN A 869 51.81 -22.07 -32.69
C GLN A 869 50.58 -22.48 -31.86
N VAL A 870 50.40 -23.80 -31.73
CA VAL A 870 49.15 -24.46 -31.30
C VAL A 870 49.46 -25.54 -30.26
N TYR A 871 48.43 -25.98 -29.53
CA TYR A 871 48.31 -27.16 -28.64
C TYR A 871 48.42 -26.97 -27.10
N HIS A 872 47.31 -27.35 -26.47
CA HIS A 872 47.15 -27.90 -25.10
C HIS A 872 48.11 -29.09 -24.83
N PRO A 873 48.29 -29.63 -23.58
CA PRO A 873 47.27 -29.64 -22.52
C PRO A 873 47.69 -29.70 -21.01
N VAL A 874 46.67 -29.47 -20.16
CA VAL A 874 46.32 -30.23 -18.93
C VAL A 874 47.15 -30.10 -17.61
N ASN A 875 46.37 -29.78 -16.55
CA ASN A 875 46.45 -30.17 -15.12
C ASN A 875 47.26 -29.40 -14.04
N ILE A 876 46.52 -29.07 -12.98
CA ILE A 876 46.84 -29.18 -11.52
C ILE A 876 47.98 -28.25 -11.05
N ARG A 877 47.69 -27.20 -10.28
CA ARG A 877 46.79 -27.13 -9.10
C ARG A 877 45.84 -25.94 -9.11
#